data_AF-Q5VTQ0-F1
#
_entry.id   AF-Q5VTQ0-F1
#
_cell.length_a   1.000
_cell.length_b   1.000
_cell.length_c   1.000
_cell.angle_alpha   90.00
_cell.angle_beta   90.00
_cell.angle_gamma   90.00
#
_symmetry.space_group_name_H-M   'P 1'
#
loop_
_entity.id
_entity.type
_entity.pdbx_description
1 polymer ?
#
loop_
_entity_poly.entity_id
_entity_poly.type
_entity_poly.pdbx_seq_one_letter_code
_entity_poly.pdbx_strand_id
1 'polypeptide(L)'
;MDAVLACRLRGRGNRVAALRPRPRPGGSAGPSPFALLCAGLSPEPRAGVGSEFPAWFLGGSSQRRNMALLGSRAELEADEDVFEDALETISISSHSDMATSSLHFASCDTQQAPRQRGASTVSSSSSTKVDLKSGLEECAVALNLFLSNKFTDALELLRPWAKESMYHALGYSTIVVLQAVLTFEQQDIQNGISAMKDALQTCQKYRKKYTVVESFSSLLSRGSLEQLSEEEMHAEICYAECLLQKAALTFVQDENMINFIKGGLKIRTSYQIYKECLSILHEIQKNKLQQEFFYEFEGGVKLGSGAFNLMLSLLPARIIRLLEFIGFSGNRELGLLQLREGASGRSMRSALCCLTILAFHTYISLILGTGEVNVAEAERLLAPFLQQFPNGSLVLFYHARIELLKGNLEEAQEVFQKCISVQEEWKQFHHLCYWELMWINVFQQNWMQAYYYSDLLCKESKWSKATYVFLKAAILSMLPEEDVVATNENVVTLFRQVDSLKQRIAGKSIPTEKFAVRKARRYSASLPAPVKLILPALEMMYVWNGFSIVSKRKDLSENLLVTVEKAEAALQSQNFNSFSVDDECLVKLLKGCCLKNLQRPLQAELCYNHVVESEKLLKYDHYLVPFTLFELASLYKSQGEIDKAIKFLETARNNYKDYSLESRLHFRIQAALHLWRKPSSD
;
A
#
# COMPACT_ATOMS: atom_id res chain seq x y z
N MET A 1 -55.33 -15.87 -12.13
CA MET A 1 -56.40 -15.78 -13.15
C MET A 1 -55.81 -15.13 -14.36
N ASP A 2 -55.97 -15.78 -15.52
CA ASP A 2 -55.80 -15.28 -16.89
C ASP A 2 -54.39 -14.77 -17.26
N ALA A 3 -53.55 -15.46 -18.02
CA ALA A 3 -53.72 -16.13 -19.32
C ALA A 3 -54.11 -15.17 -20.48
N VAL A 4 -53.19 -15.15 -21.46
CA VAL A 4 -53.39 -14.90 -22.91
C VAL A 4 -53.48 -13.45 -23.39
N LEU A 5 -52.47 -13.02 -24.16
CA LEU A 5 -52.53 -12.71 -25.62
C LEU A 5 -51.20 -12.04 -26.02
N ALA A 6 -50.32 -12.69 -26.79
CA ALA A 6 -50.40 -12.99 -28.23
C ALA A 6 -49.96 -11.83 -29.14
N CYS A 7 -49.09 -12.22 -30.10
CA CYS A 7 -49.00 -11.69 -31.47
C CYS A 7 -48.38 -10.28 -31.62
N ARG A 8 -47.51 -9.94 -32.59
CA ARG A 8 -47.22 -10.46 -33.94
C ARG A 8 -45.96 -9.71 -34.46
N LEU A 9 -45.02 -10.43 -35.06
CA LEU A 9 -44.62 -10.39 -36.49
C LEU A 9 -43.53 -9.39 -36.93
N ARG A 10 -42.53 -10.02 -37.57
CA ARG A 10 -41.88 -9.70 -38.85
C ARG A 10 -40.77 -8.64 -38.89
N GLY A 11 -39.58 -9.15 -39.16
CA GLY A 11 -38.51 -8.48 -39.90
C GLY A 11 -37.46 -9.49 -40.35
N ARG A 12 -37.76 -10.31 -41.38
CA ARG A 12 -36.76 -11.11 -42.10
C ARG A 12 -36.00 -10.17 -43.04
N GLY A 13 -34.67 -10.14 -42.94
CA GLY A 13 -33.76 -9.56 -43.92
C GLY A 13 -32.60 -10.53 -44.15
N ASN A 14 -32.55 -11.12 -45.35
CA ASN A 14 -31.59 -12.14 -45.76
C ASN A 14 -30.21 -11.54 -46.08
N ARG A 15 -29.18 -12.34 -45.74
CA ARG A 15 -27.96 -12.67 -46.51
C ARG A 15 -27.45 -11.63 -47.52
N VAL A 16 -26.18 -11.20 -47.36
CA VAL A 16 -25.09 -11.44 -48.34
C VAL A 16 -23.75 -11.42 -47.58
N ALA A 17 -23.00 -12.50 -47.70
CA ALA A 17 -21.58 -12.57 -47.38
C ALA A 17 -20.78 -12.11 -48.61
N ALA A 18 -19.84 -11.17 -48.45
CA ALA A 18 -18.86 -10.83 -49.46
C ALA A 18 -17.49 -10.57 -48.81
N LEU A 19 -16.69 -11.63 -48.85
CA LEU A 19 -15.24 -11.73 -49.05
C LEU A 19 -14.33 -10.52 -48.74
N ARG A 20 -13.36 -10.80 -47.86
CA ARG A 20 -12.10 -10.09 -47.59
C ARG A 20 -11.25 -9.91 -48.86
N PRO A 21 -10.59 -8.75 -49.06
CA PRO A 21 -9.39 -8.65 -49.87
C PRO A 21 -8.12 -8.78 -49.01
N ARG A 22 -7.17 -9.59 -49.48
CA ARG A 22 -5.77 -9.68 -49.00
C ARG A 22 -4.89 -8.65 -49.76
N PRO A 23 -3.70 -8.30 -49.23
CA PRO A 23 -3.04 -7.03 -49.52
C PRO A 23 -1.92 -7.11 -50.58
N ARG A 24 -1.53 -5.95 -51.12
CA ARG A 24 -0.22 -5.73 -51.74
C ARG A 24 0.41 -4.41 -51.26
N PRO A 25 1.76 -4.32 -51.22
CA PRO A 25 2.48 -3.28 -50.47
C PRO A 25 3.13 -2.21 -51.37
N GLY A 26 3.44 -1.05 -50.76
CA GLY A 26 4.46 -0.12 -51.21
C GLY A 26 3.94 1.13 -51.93
N GLY A 27 4.21 2.31 -51.36
CA GLY A 27 3.99 3.59 -52.03
C GLY A 27 3.78 4.76 -51.07
N SER A 28 4.84 5.52 -50.87
CA SER A 28 4.99 6.71 -50.03
C SER A 28 4.19 7.95 -50.47
N ALA A 29 4.01 8.85 -49.49
CA ALA A 29 3.96 10.32 -49.58
C ALA A 29 2.61 11.06 -49.84
N GLY A 30 2.03 11.55 -48.73
CA GLY A 30 1.46 12.91 -48.55
C GLY A 30 0.10 13.28 -49.19
N PRO A 31 -0.52 14.42 -48.81
CA PRO A 31 -0.53 15.09 -47.51
C PRO A 31 -1.95 15.34 -46.95
N SER A 32 -1.99 15.81 -45.71
CA SER A 32 -3.14 16.43 -45.02
C SER A 32 -3.69 17.67 -45.75
N PRO A 33 -5.02 17.88 -45.64
CA PRO A 33 -5.54 19.23 -45.44
C PRO A 33 -6.44 19.32 -44.19
N PHE A 34 -6.10 20.31 -43.37
CA PHE A 34 -6.94 20.93 -42.34
C PHE A 34 -8.30 21.38 -42.89
N ALA A 35 -9.36 21.16 -42.09
CA ALA A 35 -10.61 21.94 -41.98
C ALA A 35 -11.62 21.07 -41.19
N LEU A 36 -12.49 21.52 -40.29
CA LEU A 36 -12.86 22.82 -39.73
C LEU A 36 -13.97 22.51 -38.69
N LEU A 37 -14.28 23.50 -37.86
CA LEU A 37 -15.54 23.70 -37.12
C LEU A 37 -15.69 23.12 -35.71
N CYS A 38 -15.37 24.04 -34.79
CA CYS A 38 -15.87 24.21 -33.45
C CYS A 38 -17.40 24.12 -33.32
N ALA A 39 -17.77 23.65 -32.12
CA ALA A 39 -18.71 24.27 -31.18
C ALA A 39 -20.17 24.45 -31.59
N GLY A 40 -21.03 23.84 -30.77
CA GLY A 40 -22.37 24.31 -30.50
C GLY A 40 -23.30 23.14 -30.24
N LEU A 41 -23.64 22.92 -28.98
CA LEU A 41 -25.01 22.67 -28.51
C LEU A 41 -24.98 22.38 -27.00
N SER A 42 -25.31 23.41 -26.22
CA SER A 42 -25.88 23.26 -24.88
C SER A 42 -27.20 22.50 -24.96
N PRO A 43 -27.58 21.81 -23.88
CA PRO A 43 -28.87 22.12 -23.27
C PRO A 43 -28.78 22.29 -21.75
N GLU A 44 -29.55 23.28 -21.31
CA GLU A 44 -29.84 23.70 -19.95
C GLU A 44 -31.00 22.82 -19.34
N PRO A 45 -31.54 23.09 -18.13
CA PRO A 45 -31.41 22.20 -16.99
C PRO A 45 -32.74 21.55 -16.53
N ARG A 46 -32.64 20.49 -15.71
CA ARG A 46 -33.77 19.92 -14.97
C ARG A 46 -33.77 20.37 -13.51
N ALA A 47 -34.83 21.08 -13.15
CA ALA A 47 -35.26 21.38 -11.80
C ALA A 47 -35.96 20.18 -11.14
N GLY A 48 -35.90 20.10 -9.80
CA GLY A 48 -36.98 19.52 -9.00
C GLY A 48 -36.58 18.64 -7.80
N VAL A 49 -37.02 19.10 -6.62
CA VAL A 49 -37.33 18.35 -5.37
C VAL A 49 -36.10 17.92 -4.55
N GLY A 50 -35.90 18.28 -3.27
CA GLY A 50 -36.79 18.76 -2.21
C GLY A 50 -36.69 17.81 -1.01
N SER A 51 -35.95 18.16 0.03
CA SER A 51 -36.12 17.61 1.40
C SER A 51 -35.53 18.55 2.45
N GLU A 52 -36.36 18.86 3.44
CA GLU A 52 -36.19 19.86 4.50
C GLU A 52 -35.32 19.40 5.71
N PHE A 53 -34.86 20.41 6.46
CA PHE A 53 -34.52 20.49 7.91
C PHE A 53 -33.18 19.95 8.48
N PRO A 54 -32.65 20.53 9.61
CA PRO A 54 -32.83 21.87 10.17
C PRO A 54 -31.50 22.61 10.50
N ALA A 55 -31.59 23.94 10.55
CA ALA A 55 -30.55 24.87 10.94
C ALA A 55 -30.38 24.97 12.47
N TRP A 56 -29.16 24.77 12.99
CA TRP A 56 -28.63 25.40 14.22
C TRP A 56 -27.09 25.37 14.24
N PHE A 57 -26.47 26.53 14.02
CA PHE A 57 -25.42 27.17 14.85
C PHE A 57 -24.73 28.28 14.04
N LEU A 58 -25.38 29.45 14.03
CA LEU A 58 -24.76 30.71 13.63
C LEU A 58 -23.94 31.24 14.82
N GLY A 59 -22.63 31.36 14.64
CA GLY A 59 -21.74 32.03 15.57
C GLY A 59 -20.49 32.56 14.88
N GLY A 60 -20.48 33.85 14.56
CA GLY A 60 -19.26 34.67 14.59
C GLY A 60 -18.42 34.80 13.31
N SER A 61 -18.81 35.78 12.48
CA SER A 61 -17.97 36.73 11.74
C SER A 61 -16.45 36.50 11.62
N SER A 62 -15.95 36.35 10.39
CA SER A 62 -14.94 37.27 9.81
C SER A 62 -14.79 37.00 8.31
N GLN A 63 -15.24 37.96 7.50
CA GLN A 63 -14.97 38.01 6.07
C GLN A 63 -13.45 38.16 5.83
N ARG A 64 -12.78 37.11 5.38
CA ARG A 64 -11.48 37.24 4.68
C ARG A 64 -11.69 37.03 3.18
N ARG A 65 -12.01 38.13 2.50
CA ARG A 65 -11.82 38.27 1.05
C ARG A 65 -10.33 38.23 0.77
N ASN A 66 -9.83 37.17 0.14
CA ASN A 66 -8.64 37.22 -0.70
C ASN A 66 -8.89 36.29 -1.89
N MET A 67 -9.17 36.91 -3.04
CA MET A 67 -9.23 36.24 -4.34
C MET A 67 -7.83 35.75 -4.70
N ALA A 68 -7.60 34.45 -4.60
CA ALA A 68 -6.53 33.77 -5.32
C ALA A 68 -7.04 32.38 -5.70
N LEU A 69 -7.45 32.25 -6.96
CA LEU A 69 -7.67 31.02 -7.73
C LEU A 69 -8.24 29.82 -6.94
N LEU A 70 -9.56 29.67 -7.04
CA LEU A 70 -10.37 28.52 -6.60
C LEU A 70 -9.89 27.20 -7.23
N GLY A 71 -8.76 26.66 -6.74
CA GLY A 71 -8.57 25.22 -6.63
C GLY A 71 -9.37 24.77 -5.41
N SER A 72 -10.40 23.97 -5.63
CA SER A 72 -11.46 23.65 -4.68
C SER A 72 -10.94 23.24 -3.29
N ARG A 73 -11.27 24.07 -2.29
CA ARG A 73 -11.23 23.75 -0.85
C ARG A 73 -11.92 22.42 -0.51
N ALA A 74 -12.89 22.00 -1.33
CA ALA A 74 -13.57 20.70 -1.23
C ALA A 74 -12.65 19.47 -1.42
N GLU A 75 -11.46 19.61 -2.02
CA GLU A 75 -10.49 18.50 -2.15
C GLU A 75 -9.56 18.34 -0.93
N LEU A 76 -9.62 19.25 0.04
CA LEU A 76 -8.75 19.27 1.22
C LEU A 76 -9.47 18.75 2.47
N GLU A 77 -10.75 19.10 2.66
CA GLU A 77 -11.59 18.64 3.78
C GLU A 77 -11.83 17.11 3.75
N ALA A 78 -11.59 16.43 2.63
CA ALA A 78 -12.03 15.05 2.42
C ALA A 78 -11.13 13.95 3.00
N ASP A 79 -9.89 14.22 3.45
CA ASP A 79 -8.93 13.13 3.76
C ASP A 79 -9.15 12.46 5.14
N GLU A 80 -9.61 13.20 6.16
CA GLU A 80 -9.99 12.61 7.47
C GLU A 80 -11.48 12.25 7.52
N ASP A 81 -12.36 13.17 7.14
CA ASP A 81 -13.82 13.01 7.27
C ASP A 81 -14.36 11.80 6.50
N VAL A 82 -13.77 11.43 5.34
CA VAL A 82 -14.21 10.25 4.58
C VAL A 82 -13.78 8.93 5.21
N PHE A 83 -12.64 8.89 5.90
CA PHE A 83 -12.25 7.69 6.66
C PHE A 83 -13.17 7.52 7.87
N GLU A 84 -13.57 8.63 8.50
CA GLU A 84 -14.60 8.63 9.55
C GLU A 84 -15.95 8.19 8.99
N ASP A 85 -16.43 8.78 7.89
CA ASP A 85 -17.68 8.41 7.22
C ASP A 85 -17.72 6.93 6.82
N ALA A 86 -16.59 6.38 6.37
CA ALA A 86 -16.51 4.98 5.98
C ALA A 86 -16.43 4.05 7.19
N LEU A 87 -15.77 4.46 8.28
CA LEU A 87 -15.85 3.76 9.58
C LEU A 87 -17.25 3.84 10.20
N GLU A 88 -17.91 4.99 10.08
CA GLU A 88 -19.30 5.19 10.46
C GLU A 88 -20.20 4.34 9.58
N THR A 89 -19.97 4.22 8.28
CA THR A 89 -20.75 3.34 7.40
C THR A 89 -20.56 1.86 7.76
N ILE A 90 -19.33 1.44 8.07
CA ILE A 90 -19.03 0.10 8.62
C ILE A 90 -19.71 -0.10 9.99
N SER A 91 -19.90 0.98 10.75
CA SER A 91 -20.63 0.98 12.03
C SER A 91 -22.15 1.00 11.84
N ILE A 92 -22.70 1.71 10.86
CA ILE A 92 -24.14 1.85 10.59
C ILE A 92 -24.69 0.59 9.93
N SER A 93 -23.92 -0.07 9.04
CA SER A 93 -24.30 -1.39 8.50
C SER A 93 -24.49 -2.43 9.61
N SER A 94 -23.95 -2.21 10.82
CA SER A 94 -24.17 -3.08 11.99
C SER A 94 -25.62 -3.04 12.52
N HIS A 95 -26.35 -1.95 12.33
CA HIS A 95 -27.73 -1.83 12.79
C HIS A 95 -28.74 -2.40 11.78
N SER A 96 -28.42 -2.42 10.48
CA SER A 96 -29.30 -2.98 9.44
C SER A 96 -29.05 -4.46 9.13
N ASP A 97 -27.79 -4.92 9.16
CA ASP A 97 -27.46 -6.21 8.55
C ASP A 97 -27.40 -7.37 9.56
N MET A 98 -27.55 -7.12 10.87
CA MET A 98 -27.80 -8.20 11.84
C MET A 98 -29.19 -8.83 11.69
N ALA A 99 -30.12 -8.20 10.96
CA ALA A 99 -31.47 -8.71 10.78
C ALA A 99 -31.72 -9.43 9.44
N THR A 100 -30.81 -9.37 8.45
CA THR A 100 -31.07 -9.93 7.11
C THR A 100 -29.84 -10.55 6.43
N SER A 101 -29.29 -11.62 7.02
CA SER A 101 -28.51 -12.60 6.22
C SER A 101 -28.99 -14.05 6.36
N SER A 102 -30.04 -14.29 7.13
CA SER A 102 -30.88 -15.47 7.00
C SER A 102 -31.95 -15.21 5.93
N LEU A 103 -32.17 -16.20 5.05
CA LEU A 103 -33.23 -16.28 4.01
C LEU A 103 -32.82 -15.91 2.57
N HIS A 104 -32.04 -16.78 1.93
CA HIS A 104 -32.31 -17.17 0.54
C HIS A 104 -31.89 -18.64 0.33
N PHE A 105 -32.60 -19.56 0.98
CA PHE A 105 -32.65 -20.95 0.53
C PHE A 105 -33.86 -21.09 -0.38
N ALA A 106 -33.61 -21.13 -1.69
CA ALA A 106 -34.61 -21.53 -2.66
C ALA A 106 -34.98 -23.00 -2.39
N SER A 107 -36.24 -23.22 -2.00
CA SER A 107 -36.87 -24.53 -1.90
C SER A 107 -36.85 -25.18 -3.27
N CYS A 108 -36.01 -26.20 -3.46
CA CYS A 108 -36.21 -27.17 -4.53
C CYS A 108 -36.96 -28.36 -3.93
N ASP A 109 -38.22 -28.46 -4.33
CA ASP A 109 -39.16 -29.51 -3.93
C ASP A 109 -38.60 -30.91 -4.20
N THR A 110 -38.38 -31.67 -3.13
CA THR A 110 -38.07 -33.09 -3.19
C THR A 110 -39.38 -33.89 -3.23
N GLN A 111 -39.91 -34.14 -4.43
CA GLN A 111 -40.92 -35.18 -4.60
C GLN A 111 -40.25 -36.56 -4.45
N GLN A 112 -40.60 -37.23 -3.36
CA GLN A 112 -40.31 -38.64 -3.10
C GLN A 112 -41.23 -39.54 -3.93
N ALA A 113 -40.67 -40.42 -4.76
CA ALA A 113 -41.29 -41.66 -5.22
C ALA A 113 -40.21 -42.67 -5.71
N PRO A 114 -40.45 -44.00 -5.68
CA PRO A 114 -39.45 -44.93 -5.16
C PRO A 114 -38.85 -45.93 -6.18
N ARG A 115 -37.68 -46.46 -5.78
CA ARG A 115 -37.16 -47.82 -6.01
C ARG A 115 -37.19 -48.38 -7.44
N GLN A 116 -36.00 -48.47 -8.06
CA GLN A 116 -35.62 -49.67 -8.80
C GLN A 116 -34.16 -50.05 -8.53
N ARG A 117 -34.00 -51.33 -8.14
CA ARG A 117 -32.73 -52.06 -8.03
C ARG A 117 -32.21 -52.31 -9.44
N GLY A 118 -30.98 -51.90 -9.71
CA GLY A 118 -30.24 -52.24 -10.93
C GLY A 118 -28.76 -52.24 -10.60
N ALA A 119 -28.20 -53.44 -10.47
CA ALA A 119 -26.79 -53.65 -10.21
C ALA A 119 -25.96 -53.22 -11.43
N SER A 120 -25.08 -52.25 -11.23
CA SER A 120 -23.85 -52.13 -11.99
C SER A 120 -22.85 -51.41 -11.08
N THR A 121 -21.96 -52.21 -10.51
CA THR A 121 -20.70 -51.82 -9.87
C THR A 121 -19.84 -51.10 -10.90
N VAL A 122 -20.22 -49.86 -11.21
CA VAL A 122 -19.24 -48.88 -11.66
C VAL A 122 -18.52 -48.52 -10.38
N SER A 123 -17.27 -48.96 -10.28
CA SER A 123 -16.32 -48.46 -9.30
C SER A 123 -16.43 -46.94 -9.32
N SER A 124 -17.17 -46.37 -8.37
CA SER A 124 -17.12 -44.96 -8.09
C SER A 124 -15.64 -44.71 -7.85
N SER A 125 -15.00 -44.00 -8.79
CA SER A 125 -13.70 -43.40 -8.58
C SER A 125 -13.75 -42.83 -7.19
N SER A 126 -13.03 -43.44 -6.25
CA SER A 126 -12.82 -42.88 -4.93
C SER A 126 -12.31 -41.48 -5.20
N SER A 127 -13.14 -40.46 -5.01
CA SER A 127 -12.70 -39.08 -5.18
C SER A 127 -11.54 -38.95 -4.22
N THR A 128 -10.33 -38.82 -4.76
CA THR A 128 -9.09 -38.68 -3.99
C THR A 128 -9.20 -37.34 -3.27
N LYS A 129 -9.89 -37.30 -2.13
CA LYS A 129 -9.94 -36.13 -1.26
C LYS A 129 -8.50 -35.96 -0.78
N VAL A 130 -7.85 -34.86 -1.17
CA VAL A 130 -6.53 -34.51 -0.65
C VAL A 130 -6.68 -34.32 0.86
N ASP A 131 -5.99 -35.14 1.64
CA ASP A 131 -6.00 -34.98 3.09
C ASP A 131 -5.19 -33.76 3.54
N LEU A 132 -5.36 -33.36 4.80
CA LEU A 132 -4.70 -32.19 5.37
C LEU A 132 -3.17 -32.30 5.28
N LYS A 133 -2.61 -33.48 5.51
CA LYS A 133 -1.17 -33.73 5.51
C LYS A 133 -0.57 -33.49 4.13
N SER A 134 -1.11 -34.15 3.10
CA SER A 134 -0.66 -33.96 1.72
C SER A 134 -0.84 -32.50 1.28
N GLY A 135 -1.95 -31.86 1.67
CA GLY A 135 -2.18 -30.44 1.43
C GLY A 135 -1.08 -29.53 2.00
N LEU A 136 -0.65 -29.80 3.23
CA LEU A 136 0.41 -29.04 3.91
C LEU A 136 1.79 -29.31 3.30
N GLU A 137 2.13 -30.57 3.06
CA GLU A 137 3.44 -30.98 2.49
C GLU A 137 3.65 -30.41 1.08
N GLU A 138 2.66 -30.52 0.19
CA GLU A 138 2.74 -29.98 -1.17
C GLU A 138 2.81 -28.44 -1.18
N CYS A 139 2.10 -27.76 -0.26
CA CYS A 139 2.20 -26.31 -0.12
C CYS A 139 3.55 -25.85 0.42
N ALA A 140 4.18 -26.60 1.32
CA ALA A 140 5.53 -26.31 1.78
C ALA A 140 6.55 -26.45 0.64
N VAL A 141 6.39 -27.45 -0.24
CA VAL A 141 7.21 -27.58 -1.46
C VAL A 141 6.98 -26.38 -2.40
N ALA A 142 5.73 -25.97 -2.62
CA ALA A 142 5.42 -24.82 -3.45
C ALA A 142 6.04 -23.51 -2.91
N LEU A 143 6.04 -23.30 -1.59
CA LEU A 143 6.71 -22.17 -0.96
C LEU A 143 8.22 -22.19 -1.22
N ASN A 144 8.87 -23.35 -1.10
CA ASN A 144 10.30 -23.49 -1.39
C ASN A 144 10.62 -23.24 -2.87
N LEU A 145 9.77 -23.70 -3.79
CA LEU A 145 9.87 -23.38 -5.22
C LEU A 145 9.78 -21.87 -5.44
N PHE A 146 8.79 -21.21 -4.84
CA PHE A 146 8.61 -19.76 -4.92
C PHE A 146 9.84 -18.99 -4.41
N LEU A 147 10.35 -19.34 -3.22
CA LEU A 147 11.56 -18.72 -2.63
C LEU A 147 12.85 -19.00 -3.42
N SER A 148 12.81 -20.01 -4.31
CA SER A 148 13.90 -20.37 -5.22
C SER A 148 13.72 -19.81 -6.63
N ASN A 149 12.84 -18.82 -6.83
CA ASN A 149 12.49 -18.20 -8.11
C ASN A 149 11.79 -19.11 -9.14
N LYS A 150 11.26 -20.26 -8.71
CA LYS A 150 10.51 -21.19 -9.58
C LYS A 150 9.02 -20.90 -9.47
N PHE A 151 8.60 -19.71 -9.90
CA PHE A 151 7.26 -19.19 -9.64
C PHE A 151 6.19 -19.97 -10.43
N THR A 152 6.45 -20.25 -11.70
CA THR A 152 5.57 -21.09 -12.53
C THR A 152 5.44 -22.50 -11.95
N ASP A 153 6.54 -23.16 -11.58
CA ASP A 153 6.51 -24.51 -10.98
C ASP A 153 5.67 -24.53 -9.69
N ALA A 154 5.78 -23.51 -8.85
CA ALA A 154 4.97 -23.37 -7.65
C ALA A 154 3.47 -23.24 -7.98
N LEU A 155 3.11 -22.44 -8.98
CA LEU A 155 1.72 -22.31 -9.43
C LEU A 155 1.18 -23.60 -10.05
N GLU A 156 1.97 -24.29 -10.85
CA GLU A 156 1.59 -25.55 -11.52
C GLU A 156 1.41 -26.69 -10.53
N LEU A 157 2.22 -26.75 -9.48
CA LEU A 157 2.06 -27.71 -8.38
C LEU A 157 0.72 -27.50 -7.65
N LEU A 158 0.33 -26.25 -7.40
CA LEU A 158 -0.85 -25.93 -6.58
C LEU A 158 -2.18 -25.95 -7.35
N ARG A 159 -2.16 -25.58 -8.64
CA ARG A 159 -3.35 -25.34 -9.46
C ARG A 159 -4.32 -26.53 -9.53
N PRO A 160 -3.88 -27.80 -9.72
CA PRO A 160 -4.80 -28.94 -9.86
C PRO A 160 -5.71 -29.14 -8.66
N TRP A 161 -5.24 -28.79 -7.46
CA TRP A 161 -5.91 -29.04 -6.18
C TRP A 161 -6.58 -27.79 -5.58
N ALA A 162 -6.46 -26.63 -6.24
CA ALA A 162 -6.93 -25.33 -5.70
C ALA A 162 -8.47 -25.25 -5.44
N LYS A 163 -9.26 -26.18 -6.01
CA LYS A 163 -10.71 -26.27 -5.76
C LYS A 163 -11.12 -27.38 -4.79
N GLU A 164 -10.18 -28.24 -4.42
CA GLU A 164 -10.39 -29.49 -3.68
C GLU A 164 -9.56 -29.60 -2.40
N SER A 165 -8.70 -28.64 -2.10
CA SER A 165 -7.88 -28.61 -0.89
C SER A 165 -7.70 -27.17 -0.40
N MET A 166 -7.98 -26.91 0.88
CA MET A 166 -7.96 -25.55 1.44
C MET A 166 -6.58 -24.89 1.35
N TYR A 167 -5.51 -25.66 1.56
CA TYR A 167 -4.13 -25.15 1.52
C TYR A 167 -3.67 -24.87 0.10
N HIS A 168 -3.98 -25.76 -0.85
CA HIS A 168 -3.72 -25.52 -2.26
C HIS A 168 -4.47 -24.29 -2.78
N ALA A 169 -5.73 -24.13 -2.35
CA ALA A 169 -6.55 -22.99 -2.69
C ALA A 169 -5.92 -21.68 -2.17
N LEU A 170 -5.52 -21.66 -0.89
CA LEU A 170 -4.84 -20.53 -0.27
C LEU A 170 -3.50 -20.25 -0.96
N GLY A 171 -2.62 -21.24 -1.12
CA GLY A 171 -1.29 -21.07 -1.71
C GLY A 171 -1.37 -20.57 -3.15
N TYR A 172 -2.18 -21.21 -3.99
CA TYR A 172 -2.35 -20.82 -5.40
C TYR A 172 -2.87 -19.38 -5.47
N SER A 173 -3.96 -19.09 -4.76
CA SER A 173 -4.55 -17.76 -4.79
C SER A 173 -3.60 -16.70 -4.22
N THR A 174 -2.80 -17.02 -3.20
CA THR A 174 -1.81 -16.09 -2.62
C THR A 174 -0.75 -15.70 -3.65
N ILE A 175 -0.21 -16.64 -4.43
CA ILE A 175 0.77 -16.32 -5.47
C ILE A 175 0.13 -15.46 -6.58
N VAL A 176 -1.12 -15.77 -6.97
CA VAL A 176 -1.86 -14.95 -7.95
C VAL A 176 -2.13 -13.53 -7.40
N VAL A 177 -2.48 -13.40 -6.12
CA VAL A 177 -2.64 -12.08 -5.48
C VAL A 177 -1.32 -11.33 -5.45
N LEU A 178 -0.20 -11.99 -5.16
CA LEU A 178 1.10 -11.35 -5.18
C LEU A 178 1.47 -10.85 -6.57
N GLN A 179 1.19 -11.62 -7.63
CA GLN A 179 1.34 -11.17 -9.01
C GLN A 179 0.48 -9.93 -9.29
N ALA A 180 -0.79 -9.93 -8.86
CA ALA A 180 -1.69 -8.79 -9.03
C ALA A 180 -1.19 -7.52 -8.33
N VAL A 181 -0.67 -7.67 -7.10
CA VAL A 181 -0.07 -6.55 -6.36
C VAL A 181 1.20 -6.08 -7.06
N LEU A 182 2.10 -6.97 -7.47
CA LEU A 182 3.37 -6.55 -8.06
C LEU A 182 3.21 -5.92 -9.45
N THR A 183 2.27 -6.40 -10.27
CA THR A 183 2.02 -5.89 -11.63
C THR A 183 1.19 -4.62 -11.63
N PHE A 184 0.27 -4.48 -10.68
CA PHE A 184 -0.75 -3.44 -10.64
C PHE A 184 -1.57 -3.36 -11.93
N GLU A 185 -1.81 -4.51 -12.57
CA GLU A 185 -2.62 -4.59 -13.77
C GLU A 185 -4.07 -4.94 -13.44
N GLN A 186 -5.01 -4.25 -14.08
CA GLN A 186 -6.44 -4.50 -13.83
C GLN A 186 -6.85 -5.94 -14.12
N GLN A 187 -6.25 -6.57 -15.14
CA GLN A 187 -6.51 -7.98 -15.46
C GLN A 187 -6.01 -8.91 -14.34
N ASP A 188 -4.80 -8.67 -13.83
CA ASP A 188 -4.23 -9.50 -12.77
C ASP A 188 -4.94 -9.26 -11.43
N ILE A 189 -5.36 -8.03 -11.13
CA ILE A 189 -6.22 -7.71 -9.97
C ILE A 189 -7.54 -8.48 -10.06
N GLN A 190 -8.19 -8.51 -11.23
CA GLN A 190 -9.41 -9.29 -11.44
C GLN A 190 -9.17 -10.79 -11.28
N ASN A 191 -8.06 -11.31 -11.82
CA ASN A 191 -7.65 -12.70 -11.67
C ASN A 191 -7.43 -13.07 -10.20
N GLY A 192 -6.73 -12.22 -9.44
CA GLY A 192 -6.50 -12.41 -8.00
C GLY A 192 -7.80 -12.38 -7.18
N ILE A 193 -8.72 -11.46 -7.49
CA ILE A 193 -10.04 -11.42 -6.82
C ILE A 193 -10.86 -12.67 -7.13
N SER A 194 -10.80 -13.17 -8.37
CA SER A 194 -11.46 -14.41 -8.77
C SER A 194 -10.85 -15.61 -8.06
N ALA A 195 -9.52 -15.73 -8.04
CA ALA A 195 -8.81 -16.81 -7.35
C ALA A 195 -9.12 -16.82 -5.85
N MET A 196 -9.17 -15.65 -5.21
CA MET A 196 -9.55 -15.52 -3.80
C MET A 196 -11.03 -15.85 -3.55
N LYS A 197 -11.93 -15.58 -4.50
CA LYS A 197 -13.33 -16.00 -4.40
C LYS A 197 -13.44 -17.53 -4.42
N ASP A 198 -12.74 -18.19 -5.33
CA ASP A 198 -12.70 -19.64 -5.42
C ASP A 198 -12.07 -20.23 -4.14
N ALA A 199 -10.97 -19.64 -3.64
CA ALA A 199 -10.32 -20.10 -2.41
C ALA A 199 -11.21 -19.98 -1.17
N LEU A 200 -11.96 -18.87 -1.03
CA LEU A 200 -12.96 -18.72 0.03
C LEU A 200 -14.05 -19.80 -0.06
N GLN A 201 -14.54 -20.11 -1.26
CA GLN A 201 -15.52 -21.18 -1.46
C GLN A 201 -14.95 -22.55 -1.09
N THR A 202 -13.71 -22.85 -1.48
CA THR A 202 -13.02 -24.09 -1.12
C THR A 202 -12.86 -24.19 0.40
N CYS A 203 -12.31 -23.17 1.07
CA CYS A 203 -12.14 -23.18 2.53
C CYS A 203 -13.47 -23.33 3.27
N GLN A 204 -14.54 -22.68 2.80
CA GLN A 204 -15.88 -22.78 3.39
C GLN A 204 -16.44 -24.21 3.41
N LYS A 205 -16.00 -25.11 2.52
CA LYS A 205 -16.40 -26.53 2.53
C LYS A 205 -15.92 -27.27 3.78
N TYR A 206 -14.80 -26.82 4.37
CA TYR A 206 -14.11 -27.44 5.51
C TYR A 206 -14.38 -26.76 6.85
N ARG A 207 -14.95 -25.55 6.84
CA ARG A 207 -15.32 -24.84 8.06
C ARG A 207 -16.48 -25.54 8.76
N LYS A 208 -16.53 -25.40 10.09
CA LYS A 208 -17.61 -25.95 10.91
C LYS A 208 -18.97 -25.43 10.41
N LYS A 209 -19.86 -26.36 10.09
CA LYS A 209 -21.22 -26.04 9.67
C LYS A 209 -22.09 -25.89 10.91
N TYR A 210 -22.39 -24.66 11.28
CA TYR A 210 -23.38 -24.42 12.33
C TYR A 210 -24.78 -24.75 11.79
N THR A 211 -25.47 -25.69 12.43
CA THR A 211 -26.93 -25.79 12.26
C THR A 211 -27.60 -24.61 12.96
N VAL A 212 -28.78 -24.19 12.50
CA VAL A 212 -29.55 -23.10 13.13
C VAL A 212 -29.70 -23.31 14.64
N VAL A 213 -29.91 -24.57 15.07
CA VAL A 213 -30.05 -24.96 16.48
C VAL A 213 -28.74 -24.81 17.25
N GLU A 214 -27.60 -25.21 16.66
CA GLU A 214 -26.28 -25.05 17.29
C GLU A 214 -25.85 -23.59 17.40
N SER A 215 -26.22 -22.72 16.45
CA SER A 215 -25.99 -21.28 16.55
C SER A 215 -26.67 -20.66 17.78
N PHE A 216 -27.86 -21.15 18.15
CA PHE A 216 -28.54 -20.73 19.38
C PHE A 216 -27.84 -21.27 20.63
N SER A 217 -27.37 -22.52 20.63
CA SER A 217 -26.67 -23.10 21.79
C SER A 217 -25.26 -22.54 21.97
N SER A 218 -24.50 -22.29 20.90
CA SER A 218 -23.15 -21.72 20.96
C SER A 218 -23.15 -20.27 21.46
N LEU A 219 -24.24 -19.53 21.24
CA LEU A 219 -24.43 -18.18 21.78
C LEU A 219 -24.64 -18.21 23.32
N LEU A 220 -25.16 -19.32 23.85
CA LEU A 220 -25.39 -19.56 25.27
C LEU A 220 -24.22 -20.28 25.96
N SER A 221 -23.41 -21.06 25.24
CA SER A 221 -22.31 -21.84 25.80
C SER A 221 -20.96 -21.46 25.20
N ARG A 222 -20.10 -20.83 26.02
CA ARG A 222 -18.65 -20.68 25.75
C ARG A 222 -17.92 -22.02 25.50
N GLY A 223 -18.54 -23.16 25.82
CA GLY A 223 -18.01 -24.51 25.59
C GLY A 223 -18.03 -25.00 24.14
N SER A 224 -18.58 -24.25 23.18
CA SER A 224 -18.62 -24.65 21.76
C SER A 224 -17.25 -24.70 21.07
N LEU A 225 -16.22 -24.05 21.66
CA LEU A 225 -14.88 -23.96 21.08
C LEU A 225 -14.06 -25.24 21.24
N GLU A 226 -14.39 -26.08 22.24
CA GLU A 226 -13.71 -27.37 22.52
C GLU A 226 -13.97 -28.45 21.44
N GLN A 227 -14.82 -28.15 20.43
CA GLN A 227 -15.35 -29.14 19.49
C GLN A 227 -14.91 -28.94 18.03
N LEU A 228 -13.95 -28.06 17.73
CA LEU A 228 -13.44 -27.99 16.36
C LEU A 228 -12.45 -29.13 16.12
N SER A 229 -12.66 -29.86 15.04
CA SER A 229 -11.63 -30.74 14.50
C SER A 229 -10.43 -29.92 14.01
N GLU A 230 -9.26 -30.56 13.94
CA GLU A 230 -8.05 -29.93 13.42
C GLU A 230 -8.25 -29.43 11.97
N GLU A 231 -8.96 -30.18 11.12
CA GLU A 231 -9.31 -29.75 9.76
C GLU A 231 -10.16 -28.46 9.77
N GLU A 232 -11.13 -28.34 10.67
CA GLU A 232 -11.96 -27.13 10.79
C GLU A 232 -11.17 -25.92 11.32
N MET A 233 -10.24 -26.12 12.27
CA MET A 233 -9.35 -25.05 12.75
C MET A 233 -8.51 -24.46 11.62
N HIS A 234 -7.94 -25.34 10.78
CA HIS A 234 -7.17 -24.93 9.61
C HIS A 234 -8.04 -24.26 8.55
N ALA A 235 -9.31 -24.66 8.40
CA ALA A 235 -10.24 -24.01 7.49
C ALA A 235 -10.59 -22.58 7.93
N GLU A 236 -10.76 -22.34 9.24
CA GLU A 236 -11.00 -21.00 9.78
C GLU A 236 -9.83 -20.06 9.48
N ILE A 237 -8.60 -20.51 9.75
CA ILE A 237 -7.41 -19.67 9.53
C ILE A 237 -7.17 -19.38 8.04
N CYS A 238 -7.31 -20.39 7.16
CA CYS A 238 -7.17 -20.20 5.71
C CYS A 238 -8.25 -19.26 5.16
N TYR A 239 -9.49 -19.36 5.67
CA TYR A 239 -10.57 -18.48 5.29
C TYR A 239 -10.31 -17.02 5.72
N ALA A 240 -9.82 -16.80 6.94
CA ALA A 240 -9.44 -15.48 7.44
C ALA A 240 -8.32 -14.84 6.60
N GLU A 241 -7.34 -15.62 6.16
CA GLU A 241 -6.24 -15.18 5.30
C GLU A 241 -6.74 -14.80 3.89
N CYS A 242 -7.61 -15.63 3.30
CA CYS A 242 -8.22 -15.33 2.01
C CYS A 242 -9.06 -14.05 2.06
N LEU A 243 -9.76 -13.79 3.18
CA LEU A 243 -10.52 -12.55 3.37
C LEU A 243 -9.62 -11.31 3.35
N LEU A 244 -8.46 -11.36 4.03
CA LEU A 244 -7.51 -10.25 4.06
C LEU A 244 -6.91 -9.95 2.70
N GLN A 245 -6.43 -10.98 2.02
CA GLN A 245 -5.81 -10.82 0.70
C GLN A 245 -6.83 -10.32 -0.33
N LYS A 246 -8.08 -10.83 -0.27
CA LYS A 246 -9.17 -10.31 -1.09
C LYS A 246 -9.53 -8.87 -0.76
N ALA A 247 -9.53 -8.49 0.52
CA ALA A 247 -9.79 -7.11 0.94
C ALA A 247 -8.75 -6.16 0.36
N ALA A 248 -7.46 -6.53 0.44
CA ALA A 248 -6.36 -5.75 -0.14
C ALA A 248 -6.56 -5.50 -1.64
N LEU A 249 -6.90 -6.54 -2.43
CA LEU A 249 -7.20 -6.36 -3.85
C LEU A 249 -8.49 -5.55 -4.11
N THR A 250 -9.48 -5.66 -3.23
CA THR A 250 -10.74 -4.91 -3.37
C THR A 250 -10.50 -3.40 -3.27
N PHE A 251 -9.54 -2.95 -2.46
CA PHE A 251 -9.20 -1.52 -2.34
C PHE A 251 -8.52 -0.94 -3.59
N VAL A 252 -7.85 -1.78 -4.39
CA VAL A 252 -7.15 -1.34 -5.62
C VAL A 252 -7.96 -1.62 -6.90
N GLN A 253 -9.05 -2.38 -6.83
CA GLN A 253 -9.81 -2.81 -8.02
C GLN A 253 -10.53 -1.66 -8.74
N ASP A 254 -11.16 -0.73 -8.02
CA ASP A 254 -11.90 0.38 -8.63
C ASP A 254 -12.13 1.53 -7.64
N GLU A 255 -12.42 2.73 -8.15
CA GLU A 255 -12.48 4.00 -7.40
C GLU A 255 -13.74 4.18 -6.53
N ASN A 256 -14.68 3.24 -6.54
CA ASN A 256 -15.99 3.43 -5.93
C ASN A 256 -16.01 3.13 -4.41
N MET A 257 -16.68 3.99 -3.64
CA MET A 257 -16.86 3.87 -2.18
C MET A 257 -17.41 2.51 -1.73
N ILE A 258 -18.22 1.85 -2.58
CA ILE A 258 -18.78 0.52 -2.32
C ILE A 258 -17.66 -0.52 -2.11
N ASN A 259 -16.57 -0.45 -2.87
CA ASN A 259 -15.46 -1.39 -2.72
C ASN A 259 -14.65 -1.14 -1.44
N PHE A 260 -14.52 0.13 -1.03
CA PHE A 260 -13.92 0.48 0.25
C PHE A 260 -14.68 -0.16 1.42
N ILE A 261 -16.02 0.00 1.45
CA ILE A 261 -16.87 -0.60 2.49
C ILE A 261 -16.76 -2.13 2.46
N LYS A 262 -16.84 -2.75 1.27
CA LYS A 262 -16.68 -4.22 1.12
C LYS A 262 -15.32 -4.71 1.61
N GLY A 263 -14.24 -3.96 1.37
CA GLY A 263 -12.91 -4.26 1.88
C GLY A 263 -12.86 -4.18 3.40
N GLY A 264 -13.40 -3.10 3.98
CA GLY A 264 -13.49 -2.92 5.44
C GLY A 264 -14.26 -4.02 6.16
N LEU A 265 -15.41 -4.43 5.61
CA LEU A 265 -16.20 -5.55 6.15
C LEU A 265 -15.41 -6.86 6.16
N LYS A 266 -14.62 -7.15 5.11
CA LYS A 266 -13.78 -8.36 5.04
C LYS A 266 -12.66 -8.34 6.08
N ILE A 267 -12.03 -7.19 6.29
CA ILE A 267 -11.00 -7.01 7.32
C ILE A 267 -11.61 -7.26 8.71
N ARG A 268 -12.81 -6.71 8.97
CA ARG A 268 -13.52 -6.94 10.23
C ARG A 268 -13.84 -8.41 10.47
N THR A 269 -14.41 -9.09 9.49
CA THR A 269 -14.70 -10.54 9.61
C THR A 269 -13.43 -11.34 9.84
N SER A 270 -12.35 -11.05 9.10
CA SER A 270 -11.06 -11.72 9.32
C SER A 270 -10.53 -11.49 10.73
N TYR A 271 -10.54 -10.25 11.22
CA TYR A 271 -10.10 -9.90 12.57
C TYR A 271 -10.87 -10.64 13.66
N GLN A 272 -12.19 -10.79 13.50
CA GLN A 272 -13.03 -11.56 14.43
C GLN A 272 -12.64 -13.04 14.43
N ILE A 273 -12.45 -13.65 13.26
CA ILE A 273 -11.99 -15.05 13.15
C ILE A 273 -10.62 -15.21 13.83
N TYR A 274 -9.67 -14.28 13.63
CA TYR A 274 -8.38 -14.35 14.32
C TYR A 274 -8.49 -14.24 15.85
N LYS A 275 -9.43 -13.45 16.38
CA LYS A 275 -9.69 -13.40 17.82
C LYS A 275 -10.19 -14.75 18.35
N GLU A 276 -11.09 -15.40 17.61
CA GLU A 276 -11.60 -16.73 17.94
C GLU A 276 -10.48 -17.78 17.86
N CYS A 277 -9.69 -17.78 16.78
CA CYS A 277 -8.54 -18.67 16.63
C CYS A 277 -7.48 -18.47 17.71
N LEU A 278 -7.26 -17.23 18.17
CA LEU A 278 -6.36 -16.95 19.30
C LEU A 278 -6.90 -17.51 20.62
N SER A 279 -8.22 -17.44 20.84
CA SER A 279 -8.86 -18.09 22.00
C SER A 279 -8.71 -19.61 21.94
N ILE A 280 -8.91 -20.22 20.76
CA ILE A 280 -8.71 -21.66 20.54
C ILE A 280 -7.27 -22.06 20.85
N LEU A 281 -6.30 -21.30 20.35
CA LEU A 281 -4.88 -21.54 20.58
C LEU A 281 -4.55 -21.61 22.07
N HIS A 282 -5.01 -20.62 22.85
CA HIS A 282 -4.75 -20.57 24.29
C HIS A 282 -5.38 -21.76 25.05
N GLU A 283 -6.60 -22.16 24.70
CA GLU A 283 -7.25 -23.31 25.35
C GLU A 283 -6.54 -24.63 25.01
N ILE A 284 -6.10 -24.83 23.76
CA ILE A 284 -5.35 -26.02 23.36
C ILE A 284 -4.01 -26.09 24.11
N GLN A 285 -3.27 -24.98 24.17
CA GLN A 285 -1.99 -24.91 24.89
C GLN A 285 -2.15 -25.21 26.38
N LYS A 286 -3.22 -24.69 27.00
CA LYS A 286 -3.55 -24.94 28.41
C LYS A 286 -3.90 -26.42 28.67
N ASN A 287 -4.67 -27.03 27.77
CA ASN A 287 -5.14 -28.41 27.91
C ASN A 287 -4.14 -29.46 27.38
N LYS A 288 -3.03 -29.03 26.76
CA LYS A 288 -1.97 -29.89 26.19
C LYS A 288 -2.52 -30.94 25.23
N LEU A 289 -3.52 -30.59 24.42
CA LEU A 289 -4.09 -31.51 23.44
C LEU A 289 -3.04 -31.83 22.36
N GLN A 290 -2.84 -33.11 22.07
CA GLN A 290 -1.94 -33.54 20.98
C GLN A 290 -2.71 -33.52 19.66
N GLN A 291 -2.19 -32.74 18.72
CA GLN A 291 -2.70 -32.56 17.36
C GLN A 291 -1.49 -32.60 16.42
N GLU A 292 -1.61 -33.31 15.29
CA GLU A 292 -0.45 -33.66 14.44
C GLU A 292 0.13 -32.43 13.72
N PHE A 293 -0.76 -31.52 13.28
CA PHE A 293 -0.50 -30.33 12.47
C PHE A 293 -0.77 -29.01 13.21
N PHE A 294 -1.06 -29.04 14.51
CA PHE A 294 -1.35 -27.86 15.34
C PHE A 294 -0.35 -26.70 15.18
N TYR A 295 0.92 -27.00 14.95
CA TYR A 295 1.97 -26.00 14.74
C TYR A 295 1.74 -25.13 13.49
N GLU A 296 1.05 -25.64 12.46
CA GLU A 296 0.67 -24.86 11.27
C GLU A 296 -0.48 -23.91 11.57
N PHE A 297 -1.46 -24.37 12.36
CA PHE A 297 -2.51 -23.51 12.88
C PHE A 297 -1.94 -22.41 13.79
N GLU A 298 -1.08 -22.77 14.74
CA GLU A 298 -0.39 -21.82 15.62
C GLU A 298 0.37 -20.77 14.82
N GLY A 299 1.17 -21.20 13.83
CA GLY A 299 1.87 -20.28 12.93
C GLY A 299 0.93 -19.29 12.22
N GLY A 300 -0.26 -19.75 11.81
CA GLY A 300 -1.28 -18.89 11.19
C GLY A 300 -1.91 -17.89 12.14
N VAL A 301 -2.26 -18.34 13.34
CA VAL A 301 -2.76 -17.44 14.38
C VAL A 301 -1.74 -16.37 14.70
N LYS A 302 -0.47 -16.74 14.88
CA LYS A 302 0.62 -15.82 15.18
C LYS A 302 0.88 -14.83 14.04
N LEU A 303 0.84 -15.28 12.78
CA LEU A 303 0.94 -14.41 11.61
C LEU A 303 -0.14 -13.33 11.62
N GLY A 304 -1.41 -13.72 11.63
CA GLY A 304 -2.48 -12.75 11.46
C GLY A 304 -2.74 -11.90 12.70
N SER A 305 -2.76 -12.49 13.89
CA SER A 305 -2.91 -11.72 15.14
C SER A 305 -1.73 -10.74 15.34
N GLY A 306 -0.51 -11.19 15.03
CA GLY A 306 0.68 -10.37 15.09
C GLY A 306 0.65 -9.22 14.08
N ALA A 307 0.29 -9.51 12.83
CA ALA A 307 0.15 -8.50 11.79
C ALA A 307 -0.96 -7.48 12.11
N PHE A 308 -2.13 -7.90 12.60
CA PHE A 308 -3.20 -6.99 13.01
C PHE A 308 -2.75 -6.06 14.13
N ASN A 309 -2.17 -6.62 15.19
CA ASN A 309 -1.66 -5.85 16.32
C ASN A 309 -0.62 -4.81 15.87
N LEU A 310 0.30 -5.23 15.00
CA LEU A 310 1.34 -4.36 14.45
C LEU A 310 0.74 -3.25 13.58
N MET A 311 -0.08 -3.60 12.58
CA MET A 311 -0.63 -2.64 11.62
C MET A 311 -1.55 -1.61 12.27
N LEU A 312 -2.41 -2.04 13.21
CA LEU A 312 -3.27 -1.14 13.96
C LEU A 312 -2.46 -0.18 14.84
N SER A 313 -1.32 -0.62 15.38
CA SER A 313 -0.43 0.22 16.21
C SER A 313 0.25 1.36 15.45
N LEU A 314 0.22 1.34 14.11
CA LEU A 314 0.86 2.36 13.27
C LEU A 314 -0.04 3.56 13.01
N LEU A 315 -1.36 3.40 13.18
CA LEU A 315 -2.34 4.40 12.79
C LEU A 315 -2.28 5.65 13.70
N PRO A 316 -2.54 6.85 13.18
CA PRO A 316 -2.68 8.05 14.00
C PRO A 316 -3.74 7.91 15.10
N ALA A 317 -3.55 8.59 16.23
CA ALA A 317 -4.42 8.47 17.42
C ALA A 317 -5.92 8.76 17.16
N ARG A 318 -6.26 9.61 16.18
CA ARG A 318 -7.66 9.86 15.78
C ARG A 318 -8.29 8.59 15.19
N ILE A 319 -7.59 7.93 14.28
CA ILE A 319 -8.02 6.69 13.63
C ILE A 319 -8.10 5.53 14.63
N ILE A 320 -7.11 5.39 15.52
CA ILE A 320 -7.11 4.34 16.55
C ILE A 320 -8.38 4.41 17.41
N ARG A 321 -8.75 5.58 17.90
CA ARG A 321 -9.93 5.74 18.78
C ARG A 321 -11.24 5.31 18.10
N LEU A 322 -11.39 5.59 16.80
CA LEU A 322 -12.57 5.16 16.03
C LEU A 322 -12.60 3.64 15.83
N LEU A 323 -11.43 3.03 15.61
CA LEU A 323 -11.28 1.59 15.45
C LEU A 323 -11.50 0.84 16.77
N GLU A 324 -11.02 1.39 17.90
CA GLU A 324 -11.24 0.85 19.25
C GLU A 324 -12.72 0.83 19.62
N PHE A 325 -13.47 1.87 19.25
CA PHE A 325 -14.91 1.94 19.48
C PHE A 325 -15.66 0.74 18.86
N ILE A 326 -15.23 0.25 17.70
CA ILE A 326 -15.83 -0.92 17.03
C ILE A 326 -15.13 -2.25 17.38
N GLY A 327 -14.19 -2.25 18.33
CA GLY A 327 -13.56 -3.43 18.90
C GLY A 327 -12.21 -3.84 18.29
N PHE A 328 -11.61 -3.03 17.41
CA PHE A 328 -10.23 -3.22 16.97
C PHE A 328 -9.26 -2.60 17.96
N SER A 329 -8.27 -3.35 18.40
CA SER A 329 -7.18 -2.82 19.22
C SER A 329 -5.85 -3.30 18.67
N GLY A 330 -4.84 -2.44 18.67
CA GLY A 330 -3.48 -2.75 18.23
C GLY A 330 -2.45 -2.53 19.32
N ASN A 331 -1.63 -3.54 19.58
CA ASN A 331 -0.47 -3.42 20.46
C ASN A 331 0.80 -3.81 19.71
N ARG A 332 1.72 -2.85 19.52
CA ARG A 332 2.95 -3.06 18.74
C ARG A 332 3.83 -4.17 19.29
N GLU A 333 4.10 -4.15 20.59
CA GLU A 333 4.99 -5.12 21.24
C GLU A 333 4.41 -6.53 21.20
N LEU A 334 3.10 -6.65 21.45
CA LEU A 334 2.40 -7.93 21.27
C LEU A 334 2.46 -8.39 19.82
N GLY A 335 2.26 -7.48 18.86
CA GLY A 335 2.30 -7.78 17.44
C GLY A 335 3.66 -8.32 17.00
N LEU A 336 4.73 -7.65 17.40
CA LEU A 336 6.10 -8.09 17.13
C LEU A 336 6.44 -9.40 17.86
N LEU A 337 6.00 -9.57 19.11
CA LEU A 337 6.19 -10.81 19.86
C LEU A 337 5.53 -12.00 19.13
N GLN A 338 4.26 -11.89 18.76
CA GLN A 338 3.52 -12.93 18.06
C GLN A 338 4.17 -13.26 16.70
N LEU A 339 4.56 -12.25 15.93
CA LEU A 339 5.26 -12.48 14.66
C LEU A 339 6.62 -13.17 14.88
N ARG A 340 7.38 -12.82 15.92
CA ARG A 340 8.67 -13.48 16.24
C ARG A 340 8.49 -14.94 16.63
N GLU A 341 7.47 -15.24 17.43
CA GLU A 341 7.11 -16.61 17.78
C GLU A 341 6.72 -17.41 16.52
N GLY A 342 5.88 -16.84 15.66
CA GLY A 342 5.51 -17.46 14.39
C GLY A 342 6.69 -17.66 13.43
N ALA A 343 7.60 -16.70 13.37
CA ALA A 343 8.85 -16.74 12.59
C ALA A 343 9.83 -17.81 13.08
N SER A 344 9.88 -18.05 14.39
CA SER A 344 10.75 -19.06 15.01
C SER A 344 10.15 -20.48 14.95
N GLY A 345 8.87 -20.59 14.57
CA GLY A 345 8.16 -21.85 14.46
C GLY A 345 8.52 -22.65 13.19
N ARG A 346 8.07 -23.90 13.13
CA ARG A 346 8.27 -24.81 11.99
C ARG A 346 7.20 -24.73 10.89
N SER A 347 6.21 -23.84 11.05
CA SER A 347 5.09 -23.70 10.12
C SER A 347 5.53 -23.14 8.76
N MET A 348 4.81 -23.42 7.68
CA MET A 348 5.04 -22.74 6.39
C MET A 348 4.88 -21.22 6.49
N ARG A 349 4.11 -20.73 7.48
CA ARG A 349 3.88 -19.31 7.74
C ARG A 349 5.02 -18.63 8.48
N SER A 350 6.03 -19.36 8.94
CA SER A 350 7.26 -18.80 9.50
C SER A 350 7.91 -17.80 8.54
N ALA A 351 8.02 -18.15 7.25
CA ALA A 351 8.52 -17.27 6.20
C ALA A 351 7.67 -15.98 6.08
N LEU A 352 6.34 -16.09 6.12
CA LEU A 352 5.45 -14.93 6.04
C LEU A 352 5.54 -14.02 7.28
N CYS A 353 5.71 -14.61 8.47
CA CYS A 353 6.00 -13.86 9.69
C CYS A 353 7.32 -13.08 9.56
N CYS A 354 8.38 -13.74 9.09
CA CYS A 354 9.67 -13.10 8.82
C CYS A 354 9.54 -11.95 7.82
N LEU A 355 8.87 -12.18 6.69
CA LEU A 355 8.65 -11.15 5.66
C LEU A 355 7.84 -9.96 6.19
N THR A 356 6.86 -10.21 7.05
CA THR A 356 6.07 -9.14 7.70
C THR A 356 6.94 -8.28 8.60
N ILE A 357 7.79 -8.91 9.43
CA ILE A 357 8.74 -8.19 10.30
C ILE A 357 9.80 -7.45 9.46
N LEU A 358 10.32 -8.08 8.41
CA LEU A 358 11.28 -7.46 7.49
C LEU A 358 10.68 -6.22 6.82
N ALA A 359 9.47 -6.31 6.26
CA ALA A 359 8.77 -5.16 5.70
C ALA A 359 8.58 -4.04 6.75
N PHE A 360 8.24 -4.41 7.98
CA PHE A 360 8.12 -3.46 9.08
C PHE A 360 9.44 -2.73 9.37
N HIS A 361 10.51 -3.47 9.64
CA HIS A 361 11.80 -2.90 10.03
C HIS A 361 12.56 -2.23 8.89
N THR A 362 12.32 -2.59 7.63
CA THR A 362 13.11 -2.08 6.50
C THR A 362 12.39 -1.03 5.64
N TYR A 363 11.06 -0.99 5.68
CA TYR A 363 10.24 -0.05 4.90
C TYR A 363 9.27 0.76 5.74
N ILE A 364 8.38 0.11 6.49
CA ILE A 364 7.27 0.79 7.17
C ILE A 364 7.81 1.76 8.22
N SER A 365 8.73 1.32 9.09
CA SER A 365 9.34 2.18 10.11
C SER A 365 10.21 3.30 9.54
N LEU A 366 10.71 3.15 8.31
CA LEU A 366 11.43 4.21 7.62
C LEU A 366 10.48 5.25 7.01
N ILE A 367 9.44 4.79 6.31
CA ILE A 367 8.53 5.63 5.52
C ILE A 367 7.51 6.36 6.40
N LEU A 368 6.94 5.63 7.37
CA LEU A 368 5.88 6.08 8.27
C LEU A 368 6.39 6.36 9.69
N GLY A 369 7.64 5.99 10.01
CA GLY A 369 8.19 6.14 11.35
C GLY A 369 9.20 7.28 11.49
N THR A 370 10.01 7.19 12.55
CA THR A 370 11.09 8.14 12.87
C THR A 370 12.34 7.93 12.01
N GLY A 371 12.41 6.83 11.25
CA GLY A 371 13.64 6.35 10.62
C GLY A 371 14.52 5.48 11.52
N GLU A 372 14.12 5.26 12.78
CA GLU A 372 14.76 4.27 13.65
C GLU A 372 14.33 2.86 13.21
N VAL A 373 15.28 2.12 12.62
CA VAL A 373 15.08 0.78 12.06
C VAL A 373 15.87 -0.26 12.86
N ASN A 374 15.26 -1.42 13.14
CA ASN A 374 15.95 -2.52 13.82
C ASN A 374 16.68 -3.41 12.81
N VAL A 375 17.80 -2.91 12.29
CA VAL A 375 18.61 -3.59 11.27
C VAL A 375 19.17 -4.92 11.79
N ALA A 376 19.60 -4.98 13.05
CA ALA A 376 20.15 -6.18 13.67
C ALA A 376 19.13 -7.33 13.72
N GLU A 377 17.87 -7.01 14.01
CA GLU A 377 16.80 -8.00 13.97
C GLU A 377 16.47 -8.43 12.54
N ALA A 378 16.41 -7.48 11.59
CA ALA A 378 16.18 -7.79 10.18
C ALA A 378 17.25 -8.75 9.63
N GLU A 379 18.52 -8.50 9.92
CA GLU A 379 19.65 -9.35 9.53
C GLU A 379 19.55 -10.75 10.14
N ARG A 380 19.30 -10.84 11.45
CA ARG A 380 19.11 -12.12 12.14
C ARG A 380 17.96 -12.94 11.57
N LEU A 381 16.84 -12.30 11.23
CA LEU A 381 15.67 -12.96 10.64
C LEU A 381 15.93 -13.45 9.21
N LEU A 382 16.72 -12.71 8.44
CA LEU A 382 17.02 -13.05 7.06
C LEU A 382 18.09 -14.15 6.93
N ALA A 383 19.03 -14.23 7.87
CA ALA A 383 20.20 -15.12 7.78
C ALA A 383 19.87 -16.59 7.44
N PRO A 384 18.86 -17.25 8.06
CA PRO A 384 18.49 -18.62 7.69
C PRO A 384 17.99 -18.74 6.24
N PHE A 385 17.23 -17.75 5.75
CA PHE A 385 16.74 -17.72 4.37
C PHE A 385 17.86 -17.46 3.36
N LEU A 386 18.85 -16.63 3.72
CA LEU A 386 20.03 -16.40 2.89
C LEU A 386 20.88 -17.66 2.73
N GLN A 387 20.97 -18.48 3.78
CA GLN A 387 21.63 -19.77 3.73
C GLN A 387 20.84 -20.79 2.88
N GLN A 388 19.52 -20.85 3.06
CA GLN A 388 18.65 -21.83 2.39
C GLN A 388 18.38 -21.48 0.92
N PHE A 389 18.24 -20.20 0.61
CA PHE A 389 17.89 -19.67 -0.72
C PHE A 389 18.89 -18.58 -1.16
N PRO A 390 20.19 -18.91 -1.34
CA PRO A 390 21.25 -17.92 -1.61
C PRO A 390 21.08 -17.13 -2.92
N ASN A 391 20.22 -17.62 -3.82
CA ASN A 391 19.85 -16.96 -5.08
C ASN A 391 18.35 -16.63 -5.17
N GLY A 392 17.59 -16.74 -4.08
CA GLY A 392 16.19 -16.32 -4.06
C GLY A 392 16.09 -14.80 -4.20
N SER A 393 15.34 -14.30 -5.19
CA SER A 393 15.24 -12.88 -5.51
C SER A 393 14.71 -12.07 -4.32
N LEU A 394 13.66 -12.57 -3.64
CA LEU A 394 13.09 -11.95 -2.44
C LEU A 394 14.12 -11.86 -1.31
N VAL A 395 14.93 -12.90 -1.13
CA VAL A 395 15.96 -12.98 -0.09
C VAL A 395 17.11 -12.02 -0.40
N LEU A 396 17.59 -12.01 -1.64
CA LEU A 396 18.61 -11.07 -2.10
C LEU A 396 18.14 -9.62 -2.02
N PHE A 397 16.87 -9.35 -2.35
CA PHE A 397 16.29 -8.02 -2.24
C PHE A 397 16.34 -7.49 -0.80
N TYR A 398 15.90 -8.29 0.17
CA TYR A 398 15.98 -7.88 1.58
C TYR A 398 17.42 -7.81 2.08
N HIS A 399 18.33 -8.65 1.59
CA HIS A 399 19.75 -8.57 1.93
C HIS A 399 20.34 -7.23 1.47
N ALA A 400 20.16 -6.89 0.19
CA ALA A 400 20.58 -5.60 -0.36
C ALA A 400 19.96 -4.41 0.40
N ARG A 401 18.69 -4.53 0.76
CA ARG A 401 17.98 -3.51 1.53
C ARG A 401 18.57 -3.32 2.93
N ILE A 402 18.95 -4.40 3.61
CA ILE A 402 19.62 -4.35 4.91
C ILE A 402 20.98 -3.67 4.79
N GLU A 403 21.79 -4.03 3.79
CA GLU A 403 23.08 -3.37 3.54
C GLU A 403 22.93 -1.87 3.24
N LEU A 404 21.90 -1.49 2.48
CA LEU A 404 21.58 -0.08 2.25
C LEU A 404 21.27 0.66 3.56
N LEU A 405 20.50 0.06 4.46
CA LEU A 405 20.16 0.66 5.76
C LEU A 405 21.35 0.72 6.74
N LYS A 406 22.35 -0.15 6.57
CA LYS A 406 23.63 -0.07 7.28
C LYS A 406 24.53 1.05 6.76
N GLY A 407 24.28 1.56 5.55
CA GLY A 407 25.13 2.55 4.87
C GLY A 407 26.17 1.94 3.92
N ASN A 408 26.07 0.64 3.65
CA ASN A 408 26.94 -0.10 2.72
C ASN A 408 26.37 -0.01 1.30
N LEU A 409 26.35 1.21 0.74
CA LEU A 409 25.67 1.50 -0.54
C LEU A 409 26.25 0.70 -1.71
N GLU A 410 27.57 0.57 -1.76
CA GLU A 410 28.27 -0.14 -2.84
C GLU A 410 27.92 -1.64 -2.83
N GLU A 411 27.92 -2.27 -1.65
CA GLU A 411 27.52 -3.67 -1.49
C GLU A 411 26.02 -3.87 -1.79
N ALA A 412 25.16 -2.97 -1.29
CA ALA A 412 23.74 -3.00 -1.60
C ALA A 412 23.48 -2.95 -3.11
N GLN A 413 24.22 -2.10 -3.83
CA GLN A 413 24.12 -1.99 -5.29
C GLN A 413 24.50 -3.30 -6.00
N GLU A 414 25.60 -3.94 -5.61
CA GLU A 414 26.02 -5.23 -6.17
C GLU A 414 24.96 -6.32 -5.92
N VAL A 415 24.39 -6.38 -4.71
CA VAL A 415 23.38 -7.38 -4.37
C VAL A 415 22.05 -7.11 -5.08
N PHE A 416 21.63 -5.85 -5.27
CA PHE A 416 20.45 -5.52 -6.09
C PHE A 416 20.65 -5.91 -7.57
N GLN A 417 21.85 -5.69 -8.12
CA GLN A 417 22.18 -6.14 -9.47
C GLN A 417 22.16 -7.67 -9.57
N LYS A 418 22.68 -8.39 -8.57
CA LYS A 418 22.54 -9.85 -8.46
C LYS A 418 21.08 -10.29 -8.38
N CYS A 419 20.25 -9.59 -7.60
CA CYS A 419 18.81 -9.88 -7.49
C CYS A 419 18.09 -9.80 -8.84
N ILE A 420 18.49 -8.85 -9.70
CA ILE A 420 17.97 -8.74 -11.07
C ILE A 420 18.42 -9.94 -11.92
N SER A 421 19.68 -10.37 -11.81
CA SER A 421 20.24 -11.41 -12.70
C SER A 421 19.81 -12.84 -12.38
N VAL A 422 19.31 -13.13 -11.18
CA VAL A 422 18.95 -14.50 -10.76
C VAL A 422 17.58 -15.00 -11.26
N GLN A 423 16.75 -14.12 -11.85
CA GLN A 423 15.46 -14.51 -12.41
C GLN A 423 14.98 -13.50 -13.45
N GLU A 424 14.23 -13.95 -14.46
CA GLU A 424 13.66 -13.08 -15.49
C GLU A 424 12.14 -13.19 -15.64
N GLU A 425 11.52 -14.14 -14.95
CA GLU A 425 10.08 -14.46 -15.06
C GLU A 425 9.22 -13.32 -14.51
N TRP A 426 9.58 -12.79 -13.34
CA TRP A 426 8.84 -11.74 -12.64
C TRP A 426 9.64 -10.43 -12.69
N LYS A 427 9.45 -9.68 -13.79
CA LYS A 427 10.09 -8.37 -14.02
C LYS A 427 9.80 -7.34 -12.92
N GLN A 428 8.76 -7.54 -12.13
CA GLN A 428 8.38 -6.66 -11.03
C GLN A 428 9.42 -6.66 -9.90
N PHE A 429 10.11 -7.79 -9.67
CA PHE A 429 11.27 -7.79 -8.77
C PHE A 429 12.42 -6.93 -9.33
N HIS A 430 12.57 -6.85 -10.66
CA HIS A 430 13.53 -5.94 -11.28
C HIS A 430 13.12 -4.49 -11.02
N HIS A 431 11.83 -4.17 -11.14
CA HIS A 431 11.31 -2.82 -10.86
C HIS A 431 11.55 -2.41 -9.41
N LEU A 432 11.36 -3.31 -8.45
CA LEU A 432 11.72 -3.07 -7.05
C LEU A 432 13.22 -2.78 -6.89
N CYS A 433 14.09 -3.53 -7.57
CA CYS A 433 15.53 -3.27 -7.55
C CYS A 433 15.90 -1.95 -8.24
N TYR A 434 15.27 -1.61 -9.37
CA TYR A 434 15.49 -0.33 -10.07
C TYR A 434 15.13 0.86 -9.19
N TRP A 435 14.06 0.75 -8.40
CA TRP A 435 13.70 1.76 -7.41
C TRP A 435 14.81 1.99 -6.37
N GLU A 436 15.32 0.92 -5.76
CA GLU A 436 16.39 1.04 -4.77
C GLU A 436 17.71 1.51 -5.40
N LEU A 437 18.07 1.00 -6.59
CA LEU A 437 19.26 1.39 -7.34
C LEU A 437 19.21 2.87 -7.77
N MET A 438 18.04 3.37 -8.18
CA MET A 438 17.84 4.80 -8.45
C MET A 438 18.17 5.63 -7.22
N TRP A 439 17.63 5.26 -6.04
CA TRP A 439 17.89 5.99 -4.80
C TRP A 439 19.34 5.91 -4.35
N ILE A 440 19.99 4.75 -4.45
CA ILE A 440 21.44 4.60 -4.17
C ILE A 440 22.24 5.60 -5.02
N ASN A 441 21.94 5.69 -6.32
CA ASN A 441 22.62 6.63 -7.21
C ASN A 441 22.27 8.10 -6.90
N VAL A 442 21.05 8.41 -6.44
CA VAL A 442 20.71 9.75 -5.93
C VAL A 442 21.53 10.08 -4.67
N PHE A 443 21.69 9.14 -3.74
CA PHE A 443 22.49 9.34 -2.52
C PHE A 443 23.96 9.62 -2.84
N GLN A 444 24.50 8.93 -3.85
CA GLN A 444 25.85 9.14 -4.38
C GLN A 444 25.96 10.37 -5.32
N GLN A 445 24.84 11.01 -5.67
CA GLN A 445 24.76 12.09 -6.68
C GLN A 445 25.25 11.65 -8.08
N ASN A 446 25.15 10.36 -8.38
CA ASN A 446 25.39 9.77 -9.69
C ASN A 446 24.15 9.96 -10.59
N TRP A 447 23.86 11.22 -10.94
CA TRP A 447 22.59 11.63 -11.56
C TRP A 447 22.27 10.92 -12.88
N MET A 448 23.27 10.68 -13.74
CA MET A 448 23.07 9.94 -15.01
C MET A 448 22.61 8.50 -14.78
N GLN A 449 23.18 7.82 -13.78
CA GLN A 449 22.81 6.45 -13.46
C GLN A 449 21.46 6.39 -12.71
N ALA A 450 21.18 7.38 -11.85
CA ALA A 450 19.85 7.54 -11.26
C ALA A 450 18.78 7.77 -12.33
N TYR A 451 19.09 8.60 -13.34
CA TYR A 451 18.22 8.83 -14.49
C TYR A 451 17.91 7.53 -15.23
N TYR A 452 18.94 6.73 -15.55
CA TYR A 452 18.78 5.44 -16.22
C TYR A 452 17.74 4.54 -15.54
N TYR A 453 17.84 4.36 -14.22
CA TYR A 453 16.87 3.54 -13.48
C TYR A 453 15.48 4.19 -13.38
N SER A 454 15.41 5.52 -13.23
CA SER A 454 14.13 6.24 -13.24
C SER A 454 13.40 6.11 -14.58
N ASP A 455 14.14 6.07 -15.68
CA ASP A 455 13.61 5.91 -17.03
C ASP A 455 13.11 4.48 -17.28
N LEU A 456 13.83 3.46 -16.81
CA LEU A 456 13.34 2.07 -16.82
C LEU A 456 12.01 1.94 -16.07
N LEU A 457 11.89 2.52 -14.88
CA LEU A 457 10.63 2.54 -14.11
C LEU A 457 9.51 3.26 -14.88
N CYS A 458 9.80 4.40 -15.49
CA CYS A 458 8.84 5.14 -16.31
C CYS A 458 8.36 4.33 -17.51
N LYS A 459 9.23 3.56 -18.15
CA LYS A 459 8.90 2.75 -19.32
C LYS A 459 8.14 1.48 -18.93
N GLU A 460 8.57 0.79 -17.89
CA GLU A 460 8.14 -0.59 -17.63
C GLU A 460 7.10 -0.74 -16.51
N SER A 461 7.20 0.01 -15.42
CA SER A 461 6.36 -0.20 -14.22
C SER A 461 5.05 0.58 -14.24
N LYS A 462 3.92 -0.03 -13.84
CA LYS A 462 2.59 0.59 -13.81
C LYS A 462 2.17 1.17 -12.45
N TRP A 463 2.97 0.95 -11.40
CA TRP A 463 2.58 1.22 -10.01
C TRP A 463 2.33 2.70 -9.67
N SER A 464 3.22 3.62 -10.07
CA SER A 464 3.05 5.05 -9.77
C SER A 464 3.69 5.91 -10.86
N LYS A 465 3.09 5.89 -12.05
CA LYS A 465 3.61 6.59 -13.24
C LYS A 465 3.85 8.08 -12.98
N ALA A 466 2.94 8.75 -12.25
CA ALA A 466 3.12 10.16 -11.89
C ALA A 466 4.39 10.39 -11.04
N THR A 467 4.62 9.55 -10.03
CA THR A 467 5.83 9.64 -9.20
C THR A 467 7.09 9.35 -10.00
N TYR A 468 7.08 8.31 -10.85
CA TYR A 468 8.25 7.97 -11.67
C TYR A 468 8.60 9.08 -12.66
N VAL A 469 7.62 9.64 -13.38
CA VAL A 469 7.87 10.74 -14.32
C VAL A 469 8.33 12.00 -13.59
N PHE A 470 7.76 12.30 -12.42
CA PHE A 470 8.23 13.40 -11.59
C PHE A 470 9.69 13.20 -11.14
N LEU A 471 10.03 12.01 -10.66
CA LEU A 471 11.40 11.67 -10.23
C LEU A 471 12.39 11.72 -11.39
N LYS A 472 12.01 11.21 -12.57
CA LYS A 472 12.82 11.31 -13.80
C LYS A 472 13.11 12.78 -14.13
N ALA A 473 12.09 13.64 -14.14
CA ALA A 473 12.26 15.07 -14.38
C ALA A 473 13.09 15.76 -13.29
N ALA A 474 12.88 15.38 -12.03
CA ALA A 474 13.60 15.90 -10.88
C ALA A 474 15.09 15.54 -10.92
N ILE A 475 15.43 14.30 -11.28
CA ILE A 475 16.81 13.83 -11.42
C ILE A 475 17.49 14.52 -12.61
N LEU A 476 16.82 14.62 -13.77
CA LEU A 476 17.34 15.38 -14.92
C LEU A 476 17.60 16.85 -14.57
N SER A 477 16.80 17.44 -13.68
CA SER A 477 16.99 18.82 -13.23
C SER A 477 18.24 19.02 -12.37
N MET A 478 18.90 17.94 -11.91
CA MET A 478 20.14 17.99 -11.16
C MET A 478 21.39 17.89 -12.06
N LEU A 479 21.22 17.53 -13.33
CA LEU A 479 22.31 17.43 -14.30
C LEU A 479 22.67 18.79 -14.92
N PRO A 480 23.92 18.94 -15.41
CA PRO A 480 24.27 20.00 -16.36
C PRO A 480 23.37 19.95 -17.61
N GLU A 481 23.10 21.12 -18.21
CA GLU A 481 22.20 21.23 -19.37
C GLU A 481 22.71 20.42 -20.58
N GLU A 482 24.02 20.36 -20.78
CA GLU A 482 24.67 19.55 -21.82
C GLU A 482 24.36 18.05 -21.71
N ASP A 483 24.39 17.51 -20.49
CA ASP A 483 24.07 16.11 -20.22
C ASP A 483 22.58 15.83 -20.43
N VAL A 484 21.71 16.78 -20.04
CA VAL A 484 20.26 16.66 -20.28
C VAL A 484 19.98 16.61 -21.78
N VAL A 485 20.63 17.45 -22.60
CA VAL A 485 20.50 17.42 -24.06
C VAL A 485 20.92 16.05 -24.63
N ALA A 486 21.99 15.45 -24.12
CA ALA A 486 22.45 14.13 -24.57
C ALA A 486 21.44 13.00 -24.31
N THR A 487 20.54 13.15 -23.32
CA THR A 487 19.47 12.18 -23.06
C THR A 487 18.31 12.24 -24.06
N ASN A 488 18.21 13.30 -24.88
CA ASN A 488 17.05 13.63 -25.73
C ASN A 488 15.73 13.83 -24.96
N GLU A 489 15.80 14.08 -23.66
CA GLU A 489 14.62 14.34 -22.83
C GLU A 489 14.27 15.83 -22.77
N ASN A 490 13.01 16.12 -22.48
CA ASN A 490 12.55 17.48 -22.21
C ASN A 490 11.94 17.57 -20.81
N VAL A 491 12.70 18.14 -19.87
CA VAL A 491 12.31 18.28 -18.45
C VAL A 491 10.97 19.00 -18.28
N VAL A 492 10.71 20.06 -19.07
CA VAL A 492 9.45 20.81 -18.99
C VAL A 492 8.27 19.94 -19.43
N THR A 493 8.43 19.18 -20.52
CA THR A 493 7.42 18.25 -20.99
C THR A 493 7.14 17.15 -19.97
N LEU A 494 8.17 16.59 -19.33
CA LEU A 494 8.02 15.57 -18.30
C LEU A 494 7.22 16.08 -17.10
N PHE A 495 7.57 17.25 -16.54
CA PHE A 495 6.79 17.83 -15.44
C PHE A 495 5.34 18.10 -15.82
N ARG A 496 5.07 18.56 -17.05
CA ARG A 496 3.70 18.79 -17.55
C ARG A 496 2.85 17.53 -17.66
N GLN A 497 3.46 16.35 -17.80
CA GLN A 497 2.74 15.08 -17.89
C GLN A 497 2.23 14.58 -16.53
N VAL A 498 2.85 15.00 -15.42
CA VAL A 498 2.63 14.40 -14.08
C VAL A 498 1.17 14.39 -13.65
N ASP A 499 0.41 15.46 -13.85
CA ASP A 499 -1.02 15.52 -13.44
C ASP A 499 -1.90 14.55 -14.23
N SER A 500 -1.59 14.32 -15.51
CA SER A 500 -2.33 13.38 -16.36
C SER A 500 -2.08 11.91 -16.01
N LEU A 501 -1.04 11.62 -15.23
CA LEU A 501 -0.61 10.27 -14.86
C LEU A 501 -1.01 9.87 -13.43
N LYS A 502 -1.65 10.78 -12.69
CA LYS A 502 -2.05 10.57 -11.30
C LYS A 502 -3.11 9.47 -11.21
N GLN A 503 -2.87 8.50 -10.34
CA GLN A 503 -3.76 7.38 -10.06
C GLN A 503 -4.57 7.63 -8.78
N ARG A 504 -5.61 6.82 -8.61
CA ARG A 504 -6.43 6.79 -7.40
C ARG A 504 -6.54 5.35 -6.90
N ILE A 505 -6.37 5.19 -5.60
CA ILE A 505 -6.61 3.92 -4.88
C ILE A 505 -7.78 4.18 -3.93
N ALA A 506 -8.79 3.32 -3.97
CA ALA A 506 -10.04 3.50 -3.22
C ALA A 506 -10.67 4.91 -3.40
N GLY A 507 -10.61 5.45 -4.63
CA GLY A 507 -11.15 6.78 -4.97
C GLY A 507 -10.30 7.96 -4.49
N LYS A 508 -9.16 7.71 -3.82
CA LYS A 508 -8.26 8.73 -3.29
C LYS A 508 -6.95 8.75 -4.06
N SER A 509 -6.45 9.94 -4.37
CA SER A 509 -5.12 10.07 -4.96
C SER A 509 -4.03 9.74 -3.94
N ILE A 510 -2.98 9.06 -4.40
CA ILE A 510 -1.83 8.71 -3.56
C ILE A 510 -1.16 10.00 -3.07
N PRO A 511 -0.91 10.18 -1.75
CA PRO A 511 -0.39 11.43 -1.21
C PRO A 511 0.90 11.94 -1.89
N THR A 512 1.80 11.04 -2.26
CA THR A 512 3.05 11.38 -2.96
C THR A 512 2.81 11.85 -4.39
N GLU A 513 1.81 11.31 -5.09
CA GLU A 513 1.43 11.78 -6.42
C GLU A 513 0.72 13.14 -6.35
N LYS A 514 -0.15 13.35 -5.35
CA LYS A 514 -0.77 14.67 -5.08
C LYS A 514 0.32 15.72 -4.83
N PHE A 515 1.36 15.36 -4.09
CA PHE A 515 2.54 16.22 -3.88
C PHE A 515 3.28 16.51 -5.18
N ALA A 516 3.66 15.47 -5.94
CA ALA A 516 4.36 15.60 -7.22
C ALA A 516 3.59 16.50 -8.21
N VAL A 517 2.27 16.32 -8.33
CA VAL A 517 1.38 17.16 -9.14
C VAL A 517 1.43 18.62 -8.70
N ARG A 518 1.29 18.89 -7.39
CA ARG A 518 1.35 20.26 -6.87
C ARG A 518 2.67 20.94 -7.21
N LYS A 519 3.80 20.25 -7.03
CA LYS A 519 5.13 20.77 -7.38
C LYS A 519 5.26 21.00 -8.90
N ALA A 520 4.77 20.08 -9.71
CA ALA A 520 4.81 20.16 -11.17
C ALA A 520 4.01 21.35 -11.75
N ARG A 521 3.07 21.95 -11.01
CA ARG A 521 2.31 23.14 -11.43
C ARG A 521 3.21 24.33 -11.79
N ARG A 522 4.44 24.41 -11.26
CA ARG A 522 5.42 25.44 -11.64
C ARG A 522 5.85 25.35 -13.12
N TYR A 523 5.56 24.24 -13.78
CA TYR A 523 5.78 24.03 -15.22
C TYR A 523 4.49 24.08 -16.04
N SER A 524 3.35 24.45 -15.44
CA SER A 524 2.06 24.54 -16.14
C SER A 524 2.15 25.40 -17.40
N ALA A 525 1.45 24.99 -18.46
CA ALA A 525 1.34 25.78 -19.69
C ALA A 525 0.56 27.10 -19.50
N SER A 526 -0.17 27.23 -18.39
CA SER A 526 -0.87 28.47 -18.02
C SER A 526 0.06 29.58 -17.51
N LEU A 527 1.31 29.27 -17.18
CA LEU A 527 2.30 30.26 -16.74
C LEU A 527 3.02 30.85 -17.97
N PRO A 528 3.39 32.15 -17.94
CA PRO A 528 4.13 32.78 -19.04
C PRO A 528 5.44 32.07 -19.38
N ALA A 529 6.12 31.53 -18.36
CA ALA A 529 7.29 30.69 -18.49
C ALA A 529 7.33 29.67 -17.33
N PRO A 530 7.94 28.48 -17.52
CA PRO A 530 8.18 27.56 -16.43
C PRO A 530 9.06 28.17 -15.34
N VAL A 531 8.69 27.96 -14.07
CA VAL A 531 9.50 28.34 -12.91
C VAL A 531 10.23 27.10 -12.41
N LYS A 532 11.56 27.09 -12.47
CA LYS A 532 12.35 25.91 -12.11
C LYS A 532 12.15 25.57 -10.62
N LEU A 533 12.01 24.27 -10.35
CA LEU A 533 12.04 23.74 -8.98
C LEU A 533 13.49 23.74 -8.48
N ILE A 534 13.69 24.12 -7.21
CA ILE A 534 15.00 24.02 -6.57
C ILE A 534 15.20 22.64 -5.95
N LEU A 535 16.35 22.01 -6.25
CA LEU A 535 16.75 20.71 -5.70
C LEU A 535 15.64 19.64 -5.68
N PRO A 536 14.84 19.46 -6.76
CA PRO A 536 13.63 18.62 -6.71
C PRO A 536 13.92 17.16 -6.37
N ALA A 537 15.09 16.63 -6.76
CA ALA A 537 15.49 15.27 -6.40
C ALA A 537 15.78 15.13 -4.89
N LEU A 538 16.39 16.16 -4.27
CA LEU A 538 16.68 16.16 -2.83
C LEU A 538 15.43 16.43 -1.99
N GLU A 539 14.49 17.25 -2.49
CA GLU A 539 13.17 17.41 -1.88
C GLU A 539 12.43 16.06 -1.84
N MET A 540 12.44 15.30 -2.94
CA MET A 540 11.87 13.95 -2.95
C MET A 540 12.65 12.98 -2.08
N MET A 541 13.98 13.08 -2.03
CA MET A 541 14.79 12.31 -1.10
C MET A 541 14.39 12.57 0.35
N TYR A 542 14.13 13.82 0.73
CA TYR A 542 13.59 14.17 2.05
C TYR A 542 12.22 13.53 2.30
N VAL A 543 11.29 13.66 1.33
CA VAL A 543 9.97 13.04 1.41
C VAL A 543 10.07 11.53 1.64
N TRP A 544 11.00 10.84 1.00
CA TRP A 544 11.23 9.39 1.15
C TRP A 544 12.15 9.00 2.31
N ASN A 545 12.48 9.95 3.20
CA ASN A 545 13.37 9.75 4.36
C ASN A 545 14.78 9.26 3.98
N GLY A 546 15.28 9.64 2.80
CA GLY A 546 16.63 9.28 2.34
C GLY A 546 17.75 9.89 3.19
N PHE A 547 17.50 11.02 3.85
CA PHE A 547 18.48 11.65 4.75
C PHE A 547 18.84 10.77 5.96
N SER A 548 17.93 9.90 6.44
CA SER A 548 18.27 8.98 7.52
C SER A 548 19.21 7.87 7.07
N ILE A 549 19.14 7.46 5.80
CA ILE A 549 20.08 6.50 5.19
C ILE A 549 21.44 7.18 5.00
N VAL A 550 21.44 8.36 4.37
CA VAL A 550 22.68 9.11 4.12
C VAL A 550 23.38 9.56 5.41
N SER A 551 22.66 9.67 6.54
CA SER A 551 23.25 9.95 7.86
C SER A 551 24.32 8.94 8.30
N LYS A 552 24.32 7.73 7.73
CA LYS A 552 25.33 6.69 8.01
C LYS A 552 26.64 6.92 7.27
N ARG A 553 26.66 7.82 6.28
CA ARG A 553 27.80 8.11 5.39
C ARG A 553 28.10 9.60 5.40
N LYS A 554 29.15 9.95 6.15
CA LYS A 554 29.58 11.35 6.32
C LYS A 554 29.98 12.00 5.01
N ASP A 555 30.71 11.28 4.17
CA ASP A 555 31.13 11.69 2.83
C ASP A 555 29.94 12.08 1.94
N LEU A 556 28.88 11.28 1.93
CA LEU A 556 27.67 11.56 1.16
C LEU A 556 26.92 12.77 1.74
N SER A 557 26.83 12.88 3.07
CA SER A 557 26.23 14.04 3.75
C SER A 557 26.99 15.34 3.47
N GLU A 558 28.32 15.29 3.38
CA GLU A 558 29.17 16.43 2.99
C GLU A 558 28.92 16.83 1.54
N ASN A 559 28.90 15.86 0.62
CA ASN A 559 28.62 16.12 -0.79
C ASN A 559 27.23 16.74 -0.99
N LEU A 560 26.21 16.28 -0.24
CA LEU A 560 24.88 16.87 -0.29
C LEU A 560 24.86 18.29 0.26
N LEU A 561 25.58 18.56 1.36
CA LEU A 561 25.70 19.90 1.91
C LEU A 561 26.28 20.87 0.88
N VAL A 562 27.35 20.49 0.18
CA VAL A 562 27.96 21.32 -0.88
C VAL A 562 26.94 21.63 -1.99
N THR A 563 26.17 20.65 -2.44
CA THR A 563 25.11 20.85 -3.44
C THR A 563 24.02 21.80 -2.96
N VAL A 564 23.60 21.68 -1.69
CA VAL A 564 22.61 22.56 -1.08
C VAL A 564 23.14 24.00 -0.93
N GLU A 565 24.38 24.17 -0.51
CA GLU A 565 25.01 25.50 -0.35
C GLU A 565 25.22 26.19 -1.70
N LYS A 566 25.55 25.44 -2.75
CA LYS A 566 25.59 25.97 -4.12
C LYS A 566 24.22 26.48 -4.57
N ALA A 567 23.16 25.74 -4.25
CA ALA A 567 21.79 26.15 -4.57
C ALA A 567 21.35 27.37 -3.76
N GLU A 568 21.74 27.45 -2.48
CA GLU A 568 21.53 28.62 -1.61
C GLU A 568 22.18 29.88 -2.19
N ALA A 569 23.45 29.80 -2.59
CA ALA A 569 24.16 30.91 -3.23
C ALA A 569 23.51 31.32 -4.56
N ALA A 570 23.01 30.35 -5.34
CA ALA A 570 22.32 30.61 -6.60
C ALA A 570 20.94 31.28 -6.40
N LEU A 571 20.26 31.08 -5.26
CA LEU A 571 19.03 31.82 -4.94
C LEU A 571 19.32 33.29 -4.62
N GLN A 572 20.42 33.58 -3.93
CA GLN A 572 20.79 34.95 -3.56
C GLN A 572 21.08 35.84 -4.76
N SER A 573 21.50 35.26 -5.89
CA SER A 573 21.75 35.99 -7.14
C SER A 573 20.53 36.11 -8.06
N GLN A 574 19.41 35.46 -7.71
CA GLN A 574 18.19 35.50 -8.51
C GLN A 574 17.29 36.67 -8.13
N ASN A 575 16.53 37.17 -9.12
CA ASN A 575 15.49 38.16 -8.88
C ASN A 575 14.37 37.56 -8.02
N PHE A 576 13.95 38.30 -7.00
CA PHE A 576 12.86 37.91 -6.13
C PHE A 576 11.56 37.68 -6.94
N ASN A 577 10.92 36.54 -6.72
CA ASN A 577 9.68 36.16 -7.36
C ASN A 577 8.68 35.58 -6.34
N SER A 578 7.51 35.17 -6.79
CA SER A 578 6.44 34.70 -5.90
C SER A 578 6.77 33.44 -5.11
N PHE A 579 7.81 32.69 -5.46
CA PHE A 579 8.20 31.44 -4.85
C PHE A 579 9.54 31.51 -4.12
N SER A 580 10.23 32.67 -4.14
CA SER A 580 11.58 32.79 -3.59
C SER A 580 11.67 32.40 -2.11
N VAL A 581 10.64 32.73 -1.32
CA VAL A 581 10.59 32.36 0.11
C VAL A 581 10.39 30.86 0.30
N ASP A 582 9.48 30.25 -0.47
CA ASP A 582 9.25 28.81 -0.45
C ASP A 582 10.53 28.03 -0.85
N ASP A 583 11.23 28.48 -1.89
CA ASP A 583 12.51 27.91 -2.34
C ASP A 583 13.62 28.08 -1.29
N GLU A 584 13.72 29.25 -0.65
CA GLU A 584 14.68 29.51 0.44
C GLU A 584 14.41 28.59 1.64
N CYS A 585 13.15 28.49 2.07
CA CYS A 585 12.76 27.62 3.18
C CYS A 585 13.06 26.15 2.91
N LEU A 586 12.82 25.67 1.68
CA LEU A 586 13.19 24.31 1.28
C LEU A 586 14.70 24.09 1.36
N VAL A 587 15.50 25.02 0.82
CA VAL A 587 16.97 24.95 0.91
C VAL A 587 17.44 24.90 2.36
N LYS A 588 16.86 25.71 3.25
CA LYS A 588 17.20 25.73 4.67
C LYS A 588 16.83 24.44 5.38
N LEU A 589 15.65 23.87 5.09
CA LEU A 589 15.26 22.55 5.60
C LEU A 589 16.27 21.47 5.19
N LEU A 590 16.59 21.36 3.90
CA LEU A 590 17.55 20.38 3.38
C LEU A 590 18.96 20.60 3.96
N LYS A 591 19.39 21.86 4.07
CA LYS A 591 20.68 22.23 4.69
C LYS A 591 20.73 21.80 6.14
N GLY A 592 19.66 22.06 6.90
CA GLY A 592 19.52 21.62 8.28
C GLY A 592 19.63 20.11 8.42
N CYS A 593 19.02 19.33 7.51
CA CYS A 593 19.15 17.87 7.50
C CYS A 593 20.60 17.42 7.27
N CYS A 594 21.32 18.00 6.30
CA CYS A 594 22.74 17.73 6.10
C CYS A 594 23.56 18.06 7.35
N LEU A 595 23.37 19.24 7.93
CA LEU A 595 24.11 19.71 9.11
C LEU A 595 23.85 18.83 10.34
N LYS A 596 22.61 18.39 10.53
CA LYS A 596 22.23 17.43 11.57
C LYS A 596 22.93 16.09 11.39
N ASN A 597 22.96 15.54 10.17
CA ASN A 597 23.69 14.31 9.85
C ASN A 597 25.19 14.45 10.15
N LEU A 598 25.76 15.63 9.88
CA LEU A 598 27.16 15.97 10.14
C LEU A 598 27.46 16.36 11.59
N GLN A 599 26.52 16.15 12.52
CA GLN A 599 26.67 16.45 13.95
C GLN A 599 26.96 17.94 14.22
N ARG A 600 26.32 18.84 13.46
CA ARG A 600 26.41 20.31 13.62
C ARG A 600 25.06 20.88 14.09
N PRO A 601 24.60 20.54 15.32
CA PRO A 601 23.23 20.79 15.74
C PRO A 601 22.86 22.28 15.79
N LEU A 602 23.76 23.14 16.26
CA LEU A 602 23.50 24.58 16.34
C LEU A 602 23.27 25.21 14.96
N GLN A 603 24.05 24.79 13.95
CA GLN A 603 23.88 25.29 12.59
C GLN A 603 22.59 24.74 11.96
N ALA A 604 22.23 23.48 12.26
CA ALA A 604 20.97 22.90 11.82
C ALA A 604 19.77 23.64 12.44
N GLU A 605 19.82 23.93 13.74
CA GLU A 605 18.79 24.68 14.46
C GLU A 605 18.57 26.07 13.86
N LEU A 606 19.64 26.80 13.52
CA LEU A 606 19.53 28.10 12.83
C LEU A 606 18.81 27.98 11.48
N CYS A 607 19.08 26.92 10.72
CA CYS A 607 18.40 26.69 9.45
C CYS A 607 16.91 26.42 9.67
N TYR A 608 16.56 25.60 10.66
CA TYR A 608 15.18 25.26 10.95
C TYR A 608 14.37 26.44 11.51
N ASN A 609 14.96 27.22 12.42
CA ASN A 609 14.33 28.42 12.98
C ASN A 609 14.00 29.43 11.89
N HIS A 610 14.88 29.61 10.91
CA HIS A 610 14.61 30.48 9.76
C HIS A 610 13.35 30.06 8.99
N VAL A 611 13.11 28.75 8.79
CA VAL A 611 11.90 28.25 8.12
C VAL A 611 10.65 28.57 8.93
N VAL A 612 10.70 28.34 10.25
CA VAL A 612 9.58 28.62 11.17
C VAL A 612 9.28 30.12 11.25
N GLU A 613 10.30 30.96 11.31
CA GLU A 613 10.16 32.42 11.33
C GLU A 613 9.58 32.97 10.01
N SER A 614 9.81 32.26 8.90
CA SER A 614 9.31 32.61 7.57
C SER A 614 7.89 32.12 7.29
N GLU A 615 7.21 31.46 8.24
CA GLU A 615 5.88 30.86 8.05
C GLU A 615 4.87 31.81 7.40
N LYS A 616 4.79 33.05 7.87
CA LYS A 616 3.83 34.05 7.36
C LYS A 616 4.12 34.55 5.95
N LEU A 617 5.32 34.27 5.44
CA LEU A 617 5.80 34.70 4.14
C LEU A 617 5.68 33.61 3.06
N LEU A 618 5.49 32.35 3.48
CA LEU A 618 5.24 31.23 2.56
C LEU A 618 3.91 31.41 1.82
N LYS A 619 3.89 31.00 0.55
CA LYS A 619 2.68 31.13 -0.30
C LYS A 619 2.10 29.80 -0.75
N TYR A 620 2.92 28.77 -0.92
CA TYR A 620 2.49 27.52 -1.56
C TYR A 620 2.86 26.30 -0.73
N ASP A 621 4.14 26.16 -0.35
CA ASP A 621 4.71 24.97 0.26
C ASP A 621 4.59 24.99 1.80
N HIS A 622 3.36 25.19 2.29
CA HIS A 622 3.05 25.26 3.72
C HIS A 622 3.43 24.01 4.52
N TYR A 623 3.70 22.88 3.85
CA TYR A 623 4.19 21.66 4.51
C TYR A 623 5.58 21.86 5.13
N LEU A 624 6.38 22.81 4.63
CA LEU A 624 7.75 23.05 5.09
C LEU A 624 7.82 23.33 6.59
N VAL A 625 6.86 24.09 7.13
CA VAL A 625 6.86 24.46 8.55
C VAL A 625 6.60 23.26 9.48
N PRO A 626 5.48 22.51 9.37
CA PRO A 626 5.25 21.37 10.26
C PRO A 626 6.30 20.25 10.07
N PHE A 627 6.82 20.03 8.85
CA PHE A 627 7.94 19.10 8.66
C PHE A 627 9.24 19.61 9.32
N THR A 628 9.51 20.91 9.29
CA THR A 628 10.67 21.49 9.98
C THR A 628 10.53 21.42 11.51
N LEU A 629 9.32 21.61 12.06
CA LEU A 629 9.05 21.39 13.48
C LEU A 629 9.31 19.93 13.90
N PHE A 630 9.00 18.96 13.03
CA PHE A 630 9.37 17.56 13.25
C PHE A 630 10.89 17.37 13.27
N GLU A 631 11.63 18.02 12.37
CA GLU A 631 13.10 17.95 12.39
C GLU A 631 13.72 18.62 13.62
N LEU A 632 13.18 19.74 14.07
CA LEU A 632 13.54 20.39 15.34
C LEU A 632 13.27 19.47 16.53
N ALA A 633 12.11 18.82 16.57
CA ALA A 633 11.81 17.84 17.62
C ALA A 633 12.85 16.72 17.66
N SER A 634 13.20 16.16 16.50
CA SER A 634 14.22 15.12 16.39
C SER A 634 15.61 15.63 16.79
N LEU A 635 15.94 16.89 16.49
CA LEU A 635 17.19 17.53 16.93
C LEU A 635 17.25 17.66 18.46
N TYR A 636 16.21 18.22 19.10
CA TYR A 636 16.14 18.34 20.56
C TYR A 636 16.14 16.98 21.25
N LYS A 637 15.47 15.97 20.67
CA LYS A 637 15.53 14.58 21.16
C LYS A 637 16.96 14.04 21.16
N SER A 638 17.75 14.34 20.12
CA SER A 638 19.17 13.93 20.06
C SER A 638 20.06 14.61 21.11
N GLN A 639 19.64 15.77 21.61
CA GLN A 639 20.30 16.52 22.68
C GLN A 639 19.81 16.14 24.09
N GLY A 640 18.87 15.21 24.20
CA GLY A 640 18.28 14.78 25.47
C GLY A 640 17.10 15.64 25.97
N GLU A 641 16.69 16.66 25.22
CA GLU A 641 15.57 17.55 25.56
C GLU A 641 14.22 16.94 25.11
N ILE A 642 13.84 15.80 25.70
CA ILE A 642 12.65 15.01 25.29
C ILE A 642 11.34 15.79 25.44
N ASP A 643 11.13 16.51 26.55
CA ASP A 643 9.89 17.27 26.77
C ASP A 643 9.71 18.38 25.74
N LYS A 644 10.82 19.04 25.35
CA LYS A 644 10.83 20.04 24.30
C LYS A 644 10.53 19.40 22.95
N ALA A 645 11.17 18.28 22.64
CA ALA A 645 10.89 17.53 21.42
C ALA A 645 9.40 17.16 21.29
N ILE A 646 8.78 16.67 22.37
CA ILE A 646 7.34 16.32 22.39
C ILE A 646 6.48 17.56 22.11
N LYS A 647 6.77 18.71 22.71
CA LYS A 647 6.03 19.96 22.45
C LYS A 647 6.08 20.37 20.97
N PHE A 648 7.24 20.25 20.32
CA PHE A 648 7.37 20.53 18.89
C PHE A 648 6.55 19.55 18.03
N LEU A 649 6.55 18.24 18.36
CA LEU A 649 5.71 17.26 17.67
C LEU A 649 4.20 17.56 17.83
N GLU A 650 3.78 17.91 19.03
CA GLU A 650 2.39 18.27 19.32
C GLU A 650 1.98 19.55 18.60
N THR A 651 2.89 20.52 18.49
CA THR A 651 2.68 21.75 17.73
C THR A 651 2.52 21.46 16.24
N ALA A 652 3.41 20.67 15.66
CA ALA A 652 3.34 20.26 14.25
C ALA A 652 2.03 19.53 13.91
N ARG A 653 1.53 18.69 14.83
CA ARG A 653 0.27 17.94 14.65
C ARG A 653 -0.98 18.77 14.88
N ASN A 654 -1.00 19.60 15.92
CA ASN A 654 -2.24 20.22 16.38
C ASN A 654 -2.51 21.60 15.76
N ASN A 655 -1.46 22.31 15.34
CA ASN A 655 -1.55 23.71 14.92
C ASN A 655 -1.54 23.90 13.39
N TYR A 656 -1.29 22.84 12.62
CA TYR A 656 -1.20 22.89 11.16
C TYR A 656 -2.18 21.89 10.55
N LYS A 657 -2.84 22.28 9.45
CA LYS A 657 -3.81 21.48 8.68
C LYS A 657 -3.77 21.83 7.19
N ASP A 658 -4.34 20.97 6.36
CA ASP A 658 -4.59 21.19 4.93
C ASP A 658 -3.31 21.37 4.08
N TYR A 659 -2.19 20.78 4.52
CA TYR A 659 -0.90 20.87 3.82
C TYR A 659 -0.52 19.58 3.09
N SER A 660 0.46 19.67 2.19
CA SER A 660 0.95 18.49 1.48
C SER A 660 1.58 17.46 2.42
N LEU A 661 1.24 16.18 2.23
CA LEU A 661 1.80 15.06 3.01
C LEU A 661 1.46 15.11 4.51
N GLU A 662 0.37 15.79 4.90
CA GLU A 662 -0.11 15.87 6.28
C GLU A 662 -0.29 14.51 6.94
N SER A 663 -1.04 13.60 6.28
CA SER A 663 -1.26 12.24 6.80
C SER A 663 0.07 11.53 7.06
N ARG A 664 1.03 11.65 6.14
CA ARG A 664 2.38 11.09 6.30
C ARG A 664 3.11 11.66 7.51
N LEU A 665 3.04 12.98 7.73
CA LEU A 665 3.65 13.59 8.90
C LEU A 665 2.99 13.11 10.19
N HIS A 666 1.67 12.95 10.22
CA HIS A 666 0.94 12.42 11.38
C HIS A 666 1.36 10.99 11.74
N PHE A 667 1.59 10.12 10.75
CA PHE A 667 2.18 8.79 10.99
C PHE A 667 3.55 8.90 11.67
N ARG A 668 4.44 9.75 11.14
CA ARG A 668 5.79 9.94 11.69
C ARG A 668 5.76 10.49 13.12
N ILE A 669 4.89 11.46 13.38
CA ILE A 669 4.66 12.03 14.72
C ILE A 669 4.15 10.96 15.68
N GLN A 670 3.18 10.14 15.27
CA GLN A 670 2.65 9.06 16.10
C GLN A 670 3.73 8.03 16.46
N ALA A 671 4.56 7.65 15.48
CA ALA A 671 5.69 6.76 15.73
C ALA A 671 6.70 7.38 16.71
N ALA A 672 7.03 8.66 16.55
CA ALA A 672 7.93 9.39 17.45
C ALA A 672 7.38 9.46 18.88
N LEU A 673 6.11 9.83 19.04
CA LEU A 673 5.47 9.91 20.37
C LEU A 673 5.42 8.55 21.07
N HIS A 674 5.15 7.48 20.33
CA HIS A 674 5.17 6.13 20.89
C HIS A 674 6.58 5.72 21.37
N LEU A 675 7.63 6.06 20.62
CA LEU A 675 9.00 5.71 20.97
C LEU A 675 9.57 6.59 22.09
N TRP A 676 9.20 7.87 22.15
CA TRP A 676 9.86 8.85 23.01
C TRP A 676 9.13 9.09 24.33
N ARG A 677 7.83 8.78 24.41
CA ARG A 677 7.14 8.74 25.69
C ARG A 677 7.60 7.49 26.42
N LYS A 678 8.23 7.66 27.59
CA LYS A 678 8.42 6.53 28.51
C LYS A 678 7.05 5.90 28.78
N PRO A 679 6.93 4.57 28.85
CA PRO A 679 5.78 3.97 29.52
C PRO A 679 5.75 4.62 30.90
N SER A 680 4.64 5.26 31.26
CA SER A 680 4.41 5.66 32.64
C SER A 680 4.63 4.42 33.48
N SER A 681 5.66 4.44 34.32
CA SER A 681 5.82 3.48 35.40
C SER A 681 4.82 3.88 36.49
N ASP A 682 3.53 3.73 36.20
CA ASP A 682 2.44 3.81 37.16
C ASP A 682 1.80 2.42 37.27
#